data_AF-A0A950LQR4-F1
#
_entry.id   AF-A0A950LQR4-F1
#
_cell.length_a   1.000
_cell.length_b   1.000
_cell.length_c   1.000
_cell.angle_alpha   90.00
_cell.angle_beta   90.00
_cell.angle_gamma   90.00
#
_symmetry.space_group_name_H-M   'P 1'
#
loop_
_entity.id
_entity.type
_entity.pdbx_description
1 polymer ?
#
loop_
_entity_poly.entity_id
_entity_poly.type
_entity_poly.pdbx_seq_one_letter_code
_entity_poly.pdbx_strand_id
1 'polypeptide(L)'
;IGLGDLGISRPNSNVDTNIYRFQFAQSGFQFGPTPAASQSQQQNNFTILDTLSATIGRNQLRVGQQIDRALLNKNFPQLFNGLVVFAPIPPTPGNPTDPCALSPIGYCSDFQNFLRGFPVVSGSGSGVSNHEYRINAFATFLQDDYRATSNLTLNLGLRWELDGAVSDNLNHIGNLVPDLAAQGKQPWIFPKGVNQLNVPGLVGTAPPTTTRNGYASNWGPRIGFAWDVLGHQTTTVRSGYGIYYEREDNGAVDNLGFTSPFLAGSFGPGAPGSLANLPAFSILPPAGVISPNFVPRLSHFLGFVDANGNPTKDTTQTPIFDGNSIFLIALQTPQHYVSPSVQQWNLTIQHELPSHFVMEIGYVGTKGTHLRETRTTIQPYAVSPQQRLTIVAADGTPYTISQNTVANAPARSRVLGLGPSGMQFFGNDADSHYNSLQTTLSRRRKGLYLQAAYTYSKSIDDNSSDNTSFNTAVNDQTNLAASRGLSDFDRTHRLVITYAYDFPTLAQASGLVRGLLSSWQISGFATFQSGKPFSVVDSAGATCFTPIGPDQSLASLAPGASIADGLTHGSVESRLNDYLNIQAFAPAPVIGSDGCTGYGDLRRNLYRGPAEQDWDFSLSKIFSFSESRKLEFRSEFFNLWNHPSFNSPSFFDVSGPNFGAITNTVGTPRVIQFSLRFSL
;
A
#
# COMPACT_ATOMS: atom_id res chain seq x y z
N ILE A 1 -21.19 -19.42 -23.06
CA ILE A 1 -20.24 -20.38 -22.46
C ILE A 1 -20.40 -20.28 -20.95
N GLY A 2 -21.21 -21.14 -20.36
CA GLY A 2 -21.30 -21.34 -18.92
C GLY A 2 -20.30 -22.42 -18.45
N LEU A 3 -20.17 -22.62 -17.14
CA LEU A 3 -19.25 -23.63 -16.57
C LEU A 3 -19.59 -25.06 -17.02
N GLY A 4 -20.87 -25.36 -17.21
CA GLY A 4 -21.32 -26.64 -17.75
C GLY A 4 -20.85 -26.91 -19.18
N ASP A 5 -20.69 -25.85 -20.00
CA ASP A 5 -20.13 -25.96 -21.35
C ASP A 5 -18.62 -26.29 -21.32
N LEU A 6 -17.95 -26.02 -20.21
CA LEU A 6 -16.53 -26.29 -19.96
C LEU A 6 -16.29 -27.55 -19.11
N GLY A 7 -17.35 -28.27 -18.73
CA GLY A 7 -17.26 -29.47 -17.88
C GLY A 7 -16.84 -29.19 -16.44
N ILE A 8 -17.06 -27.97 -15.94
CA ILE A 8 -16.62 -27.53 -14.62
C ILE A 8 -17.80 -27.48 -13.64
N SER A 9 -17.67 -28.11 -12.47
CA SER A 9 -18.65 -28.03 -11.37
C SER A 9 -18.18 -27.07 -10.29
N ARG A 10 -19.08 -26.25 -9.73
CA ARG A 10 -18.75 -25.29 -8.66
C ARG A 10 -19.73 -25.36 -7.46
N PRO A 11 -19.25 -25.26 -6.20
CA PRO A 11 -20.08 -25.42 -5.01
C PRO A 11 -20.96 -24.20 -4.68
N ASN A 12 -20.58 -23.01 -5.15
CA ASN A 12 -21.27 -21.74 -4.87
C ASN A 12 -22.10 -21.24 -6.07
N SER A 13 -22.60 -22.17 -6.90
CA SER A 13 -23.48 -21.88 -8.04
C SER A 13 -24.80 -21.22 -7.63
N ASN A 14 -25.14 -21.27 -6.35
CA ASN A 14 -26.29 -20.57 -5.77
C ASN A 14 -26.12 -19.04 -5.66
N VAL A 15 -24.90 -18.50 -5.77
CA VAL A 15 -24.65 -17.04 -5.70
C VAL A 15 -24.25 -16.44 -7.04
N ASP A 16 -23.55 -17.19 -7.86
CA ASP A 16 -23.25 -16.77 -9.22
C ASP A 16 -23.38 -18.00 -10.16
N THR A 17 -23.78 -17.79 -11.39
CA THR A 17 -23.79 -18.81 -12.44
C THR A 17 -22.69 -18.57 -13.47
N ASN A 18 -21.89 -17.50 -13.31
CA ASN A 18 -20.81 -17.12 -14.20
C ASN A 18 -19.63 -18.10 -14.16
N ILE A 19 -18.84 -18.08 -15.22
CA ILE A 19 -17.53 -18.74 -15.29
C ILE A 19 -16.54 -18.15 -14.28
N TYR A 20 -15.46 -18.87 -13.98
CA TYR A 20 -14.36 -18.36 -13.15
C TYR A 20 -13.61 -17.21 -13.83
N ARG A 21 -12.90 -16.40 -13.04
CA ARG A 21 -11.86 -15.52 -13.57
C ARG A 21 -10.66 -16.35 -14.02
N PHE A 22 -10.37 -16.37 -15.30
CA PHE A 22 -9.15 -16.95 -15.84
C PHE A 22 -8.11 -15.85 -16.06
N GLN A 23 -6.90 -16.04 -15.55
CA GLN A 23 -5.80 -15.07 -15.63
C GLN A 23 -4.54 -15.72 -16.17
N PHE A 24 -3.91 -15.06 -17.14
CA PHE A 24 -2.69 -15.49 -17.80
C PHE A 24 -1.56 -14.54 -17.38
N ALA A 25 -0.69 -15.02 -16.49
CA ALA A 25 0.24 -14.17 -15.76
C ALA A 25 1.32 -13.53 -16.66
N GLN A 26 1.72 -14.19 -17.75
CA GLN A 26 2.77 -13.70 -18.65
C GLN A 26 2.20 -12.74 -19.69
N SER A 27 1.07 -13.08 -20.30
CA SER A 27 0.44 -12.26 -21.35
C SER A 27 -0.39 -11.10 -20.80
N GLY A 28 -0.78 -11.15 -19.53
CA GLY A 28 -1.73 -10.21 -18.94
C GLY A 28 -3.17 -10.38 -19.45
N PHE A 29 -3.42 -11.38 -20.31
CA PHE A 29 -4.76 -11.68 -20.79
C PHE A 29 -5.63 -12.23 -19.66
N GLN A 30 -6.86 -11.77 -19.56
CA GLN A 30 -7.79 -12.22 -18.53
C GLN A 30 -9.22 -12.22 -19.06
N PHE A 31 -10.02 -13.23 -18.71
CA PHE A 31 -11.44 -13.29 -19.06
C PHE A 31 -12.28 -13.93 -17.95
N GLY A 32 -13.60 -13.72 -18.00
CA GLY A 32 -14.51 -14.02 -16.90
C GLY A 32 -14.72 -12.83 -15.97
N PRO A 33 -15.66 -12.95 -15.01
CA PRO A 33 -15.99 -11.87 -14.07
C PRO A 33 -14.79 -11.53 -13.17
N THR A 34 -14.86 -10.39 -12.49
CA THR A 34 -13.93 -10.12 -11.38
C THR A 34 -14.09 -11.20 -10.29
N PRO A 35 -13.03 -11.59 -9.56
CA PRO A 35 -13.12 -12.64 -8.54
C PRO A 35 -14.14 -12.35 -7.43
N ALA A 36 -14.39 -11.09 -7.10
CA ALA A 36 -15.44 -10.73 -6.15
C ALA A 36 -16.84 -10.82 -6.80
N ALA A 37 -17.81 -11.39 -6.08
CA ALA A 37 -19.21 -11.37 -6.52
C ALA A 37 -19.83 -9.99 -6.32
N SER A 38 -21.11 -9.83 -6.69
CA SER A 38 -21.82 -8.55 -6.51
C SER A 38 -21.75 -8.06 -5.07
N GLN A 39 -21.20 -6.87 -4.89
CA GLN A 39 -21.06 -6.22 -3.60
C GLN A 39 -22.15 -5.17 -3.42
N SER A 40 -22.56 -4.94 -2.18
CA SER A 40 -23.51 -3.88 -1.84
C SER A 40 -23.10 -3.21 -0.54
N GLN A 41 -23.28 -1.90 -0.46
CA GLN A 41 -22.97 -1.12 0.73
C GLN A 41 -24.04 -0.05 0.92
N GLN A 42 -24.52 0.07 2.16
CA GLN A 42 -25.37 1.16 2.62
C GLN A 42 -24.71 1.76 3.84
N GLN A 43 -24.41 3.07 3.76
CA GLN A 43 -23.82 3.81 4.86
C GLN A 43 -24.75 4.94 5.28
N ASN A 44 -25.09 4.97 6.57
CA ASN A 44 -25.79 6.08 7.21
C ASN A 44 -24.85 6.72 8.22
N ASN A 45 -24.53 8.00 8.00
CA ASN A 45 -23.70 8.78 8.91
C ASN A 45 -24.57 9.82 9.61
N PHE A 46 -24.52 9.85 10.93
CA PHE A 46 -25.18 10.86 11.75
C PHE A 46 -24.11 11.66 12.46
N THR A 47 -24.06 12.96 12.20
CA THR A 47 -23.10 13.88 12.82
C THR A 47 -23.88 14.98 13.53
N ILE A 48 -23.54 15.18 14.80
CA ILE A 48 -23.97 16.35 15.58
C ILE A 48 -22.72 17.16 15.84
N LEU A 49 -22.70 18.40 15.37
CA LEU A 49 -21.59 19.33 15.54
C LEU A 49 -22.14 20.65 16.05
N ASP A 50 -21.49 21.20 17.08
CA ASP A 50 -21.75 22.56 17.54
C ASP A 50 -20.42 23.29 17.78
N THR A 51 -20.43 24.61 17.58
CA THR A 51 -19.28 25.47 17.83
C THR A 51 -19.74 26.83 18.30
N LEU A 52 -19.33 27.17 19.51
CA LEU A 52 -19.49 28.49 20.10
C LEU A 52 -18.21 29.29 19.86
N SER A 53 -18.36 30.53 19.42
CA SER A 53 -17.25 31.46 19.25
C SER A 53 -17.54 32.78 19.95
N ALA A 54 -16.53 33.32 20.64
CA ALA A 54 -16.64 34.57 21.36
C ALA A 54 -15.32 35.35 21.26
N THR A 55 -15.43 36.65 21.01
CA THR A 55 -14.29 37.57 21.12
C THR A 55 -14.39 38.31 22.44
N ILE A 56 -13.45 38.05 23.35
CA ILE A 56 -13.42 38.64 24.69
C ILE A 56 -12.08 39.35 24.87
N GLY A 57 -12.11 40.68 24.75
CA GLY A 57 -10.91 41.52 24.83
C GLY A 57 -9.89 41.16 23.74
N ARG A 58 -8.75 40.58 24.15
CA ARG A 58 -7.65 40.18 23.24
C ARG A 58 -7.75 38.72 22.78
N ASN A 59 -8.74 37.98 23.26
CA ASN A 59 -8.91 36.54 22.99
C ASN A 59 -10.04 36.34 21.98
N GLN A 60 -9.82 35.43 21.04
CA GLN A 60 -10.86 34.91 20.16
C GLN A 60 -11.02 33.41 20.45
N LEU A 61 -11.94 33.13 21.37
CA LEU A 61 -12.21 31.80 21.89
C LEU A 61 -13.18 31.05 20.97
N ARG A 62 -12.88 29.77 20.74
CA ARG A 62 -13.75 28.81 20.07
C ARG A 62 -13.80 27.52 20.87
N VAL A 63 -15.01 27.06 21.17
CA VAL A 63 -15.26 25.78 21.83
C VAL A 63 -16.27 25.02 21.02
N GLY A 64 -16.04 23.73 20.79
CA GLY A 64 -17.00 22.93 20.06
C GLY A 64 -16.93 21.46 20.43
N GLN A 65 -18.01 20.76 20.08
CA GLN A 65 -18.18 19.33 20.29
C GLN A 65 -18.71 18.68 19.03
N GLN A 66 -18.33 17.43 18.83
CA GLN A 66 -18.71 16.62 17.68
C GLN A 66 -19.04 15.20 18.16
N ILE A 67 -20.18 14.67 17.72
CA ILE A 67 -20.58 13.29 17.95
C ILE A 67 -20.88 12.68 16.59
N ASP A 68 -20.20 11.58 16.27
CA ASP A 68 -20.42 10.86 15.02
C ASP A 68 -20.88 9.43 15.29
N ARG A 69 -21.92 9.02 14.57
CA ARG A 69 -22.38 7.64 14.50
C ARG A 69 -22.39 7.21 13.04
N ALA A 70 -21.57 6.22 12.70
CA ALA A 70 -21.60 5.58 11.40
C ALA A 70 -22.24 4.19 11.52
N LEU A 71 -23.26 3.95 10.69
CA LEU A 71 -23.85 2.64 10.46
C LEU A 71 -23.51 2.21 9.05
N LEU A 72 -22.74 1.15 8.93
CA LEU A 72 -22.26 0.64 7.65
C LEU A 72 -22.73 -0.81 7.49
N ASN A 73 -23.80 -0.99 6.71
CA ASN A 73 -24.31 -2.30 6.34
C ASN A 73 -23.75 -2.66 4.98
N LYS A 74 -23.06 -3.79 4.88
CA LYS A 74 -22.40 -4.19 3.64
C LYS A 74 -22.52 -5.68 3.39
N ASN A 75 -22.41 -6.06 2.12
CA ASN A 75 -22.18 -7.41 1.67
C ASN A 75 -20.96 -7.39 0.76
N PHE A 76 -19.90 -8.09 1.18
CA PHE A 76 -18.58 -8.03 0.54
C PHE A 76 -18.05 -9.44 0.18
N PRO A 77 -18.73 -10.19 -0.71
CA PRO A 77 -18.35 -11.55 -1.09
C PRO A 77 -17.07 -11.57 -1.96
N GLN A 78 -15.92 -11.53 -1.30
CA GLN A 78 -14.60 -11.62 -1.94
C GLN A 78 -14.34 -13.04 -2.43
N LEU A 79 -13.88 -13.17 -3.68
CA LEU A 79 -13.45 -14.44 -4.32
C LEU A 79 -14.58 -15.47 -4.55
N PHE A 80 -15.85 -15.09 -4.39
CA PHE A 80 -17.00 -15.97 -4.64
C PHE A 80 -17.15 -16.32 -6.12
N ASN A 81 -16.61 -15.51 -7.04
CA ASN A 81 -16.60 -15.88 -8.45
C ASN A 81 -15.43 -16.79 -8.82
N GLY A 82 -14.50 -17.04 -7.89
CA GLY A 82 -13.33 -17.88 -8.10
C GLY A 82 -12.27 -17.26 -9.01
N LEU A 83 -11.05 -17.76 -8.87
CA LEU A 83 -9.88 -17.36 -9.65
C LEU A 83 -9.11 -18.60 -10.09
N VAL A 84 -8.70 -18.63 -11.36
CA VAL A 84 -7.84 -19.65 -11.95
C VAL A 84 -6.71 -18.94 -12.70
N VAL A 85 -5.48 -19.13 -12.25
CA VAL A 85 -4.28 -18.50 -12.79
C VAL A 85 -3.43 -19.52 -13.52
N PHE A 86 -2.96 -19.15 -14.69
CA PHE A 86 -1.93 -19.84 -15.45
C PHE A 86 -0.70 -18.94 -15.51
N ALA A 87 0.47 -19.51 -15.26
CA ALA A 87 1.75 -18.85 -15.37
C ALA A 87 2.72 -19.73 -16.16
N PRO A 88 3.86 -19.18 -16.60
CA PRO A 88 4.93 -20.00 -17.17
C PRO A 88 5.44 -21.01 -16.13
N ILE A 89 5.65 -22.24 -16.56
CA ILE A 89 6.16 -23.30 -15.68
C ILE A 89 7.40 -23.92 -16.34
N PRO A 90 8.54 -23.99 -15.63
CA PRO A 90 9.72 -24.67 -16.13
C PRO A 90 9.44 -26.18 -16.29
N PRO A 91 10.20 -26.89 -17.13
CA PRO A 91 10.10 -28.33 -17.22
C PRO A 91 10.36 -29.00 -15.89
N THR A 92 9.63 -30.09 -15.64
CA THR A 92 9.85 -30.97 -14.50
C THR A 92 11.31 -31.46 -14.53
N PRO A 93 12.12 -31.16 -13.51
CA PRO A 93 13.52 -31.56 -13.49
C PRO A 93 13.68 -33.07 -13.69
N GLY A 94 14.59 -33.46 -14.60
CA GLY A 94 14.88 -34.87 -14.88
C GLY A 94 13.81 -35.60 -15.71
N ASN A 95 12.77 -34.93 -16.21
CA ASN A 95 11.78 -35.52 -17.12
C ASN A 95 11.98 -35.02 -18.57
N PRO A 96 12.72 -35.74 -19.42
CA PRO A 96 12.97 -35.35 -20.81
C PRO A 96 11.72 -35.44 -21.71
N THR A 97 10.64 -36.04 -21.22
CA THR A 97 9.36 -36.16 -21.94
C THR A 97 8.32 -35.11 -21.53
N ASP A 98 8.67 -34.20 -20.61
CA ASP A 98 7.78 -33.11 -20.24
C ASP A 98 7.51 -32.22 -21.47
N PRO A 99 6.24 -31.96 -21.85
CA PRO A 99 5.92 -31.04 -22.93
C PRO A 99 6.55 -29.65 -22.77
N CYS A 100 6.84 -29.22 -21.54
CA CYS A 100 7.54 -27.96 -21.25
C CYS A 100 9.03 -28.04 -21.57
N ALA A 101 9.65 -29.23 -21.51
CA ALA A 101 11.05 -29.47 -21.88
C ALA A 101 11.23 -29.53 -23.40
N LEU A 102 10.18 -29.99 -24.10
CA LEU A 102 10.12 -30.05 -25.57
C LEU A 102 9.78 -28.70 -26.22
N SER A 103 9.40 -27.71 -25.42
CA SER A 103 9.08 -26.36 -25.87
C SER A 103 10.35 -25.67 -26.38
N PRO A 104 10.34 -25.01 -27.56
CA PRO A 104 11.52 -24.30 -28.09
C PRO A 104 12.08 -23.21 -27.18
N ILE A 105 11.26 -22.71 -26.26
CA ILE A 105 11.61 -21.66 -25.29
C ILE A 105 12.04 -22.24 -23.92
N GLY A 106 12.05 -23.57 -23.76
CA GLY A 106 12.51 -24.24 -22.53
C GLY A 106 11.57 -24.17 -21.33
N TYR A 107 10.31 -23.78 -21.54
CA TYR A 107 9.22 -23.78 -20.55
C TYR A 107 7.85 -23.86 -21.24
N CYS A 108 6.80 -24.18 -20.48
CA CYS A 108 5.41 -24.00 -20.96
C CYS A 108 4.95 -22.58 -20.68
N SER A 109 4.40 -21.89 -21.67
CA SER A 109 3.72 -20.61 -21.47
C SER A 109 2.42 -20.75 -20.67
N ASP A 110 1.92 -19.63 -20.14
CA ASP A 110 0.61 -19.57 -19.48
C ASP A 110 -0.53 -20.12 -20.36
N PHE A 111 -0.49 -19.83 -21.67
CA PHE A 111 -1.46 -20.35 -22.64
C PHE A 111 -1.33 -21.86 -22.87
N GLN A 112 -0.11 -22.39 -22.94
CA GLN A 112 0.10 -23.84 -23.04
C GLN A 112 -0.41 -24.57 -21.78
N ASN A 113 -0.20 -23.97 -20.60
CA ASN A 113 -0.72 -24.52 -19.34
C ASN A 113 -2.25 -24.46 -19.27
N PHE A 114 -2.88 -23.42 -19.79
CA PHE A 114 -4.34 -23.37 -19.96
C PHE A 114 -4.86 -24.51 -20.86
N LEU A 115 -4.25 -24.72 -22.03
CA LEU A 115 -4.67 -25.79 -22.96
C LEU A 115 -4.52 -27.19 -22.37
N ARG A 116 -3.53 -27.39 -21.50
CA ARG A 116 -3.31 -28.65 -20.76
C ARG A 116 -4.18 -28.77 -19.50
N GLY A 117 -4.95 -27.73 -19.17
CA GLY A 117 -5.75 -27.65 -17.96
C GLY A 117 -4.92 -27.72 -16.68
N PHE A 118 -3.75 -27.09 -16.66
CA PHE A 118 -2.81 -27.07 -15.54
C PHE A 118 -2.73 -25.67 -14.91
N PRO A 119 -3.65 -25.30 -13.99
CA PRO A 119 -3.58 -24.02 -13.30
C PRO A 119 -2.52 -24.04 -12.20
N VAL A 120 -1.68 -23.01 -12.15
CA VAL A 120 -0.70 -22.83 -11.07
C VAL A 120 -1.36 -22.42 -9.76
N VAL A 121 -2.46 -21.68 -9.85
CA VAL A 121 -3.29 -21.30 -8.71
C VAL A 121 -4.75 -21.43 -9.13
N SER A 122 -5.54 -22.07 -8.29
CA SER A 122 -6.98 -22.09 -8.40
C SER A 122 -7.57 -21.91 -7.01
N GLY A 123 -8.59 -21.07 -6.87
CA GLY A 123 -9.20 -20.87 -5.57
C GLY A 123 -10.49 -20.07 -5.59
N SER A 124 -11.23 -20.16 -4.50
CA SER A 124 -12.48 -19.43 -4.28
C SER A 124 -12.75 -19.20 -2.80
N GLY A 125 -13.61 -18.24 -2.52
CA GLY A 125 -14.21 -17.99 -1.22
C GLY A 125 -15.70 -18.35 -1.21
N SER A 126 -16.21 -18.74 -0.06
CA SER A 126 -17.63 -18.91 0.22
C SER A 126 -17.91 -18.69 1.71
N GLY A 127 -19.18 -18.75 2.12
CA GLY A 127 -19.61 -18.51 3.49
C GLY A 127 -20.41 -17.23 3.65
N VAL A 128 -20.35 -16.58 4.81
CA VAL A 128 -21.06 -15.33 5.09
C VAL A 128 -20.14 -14.13 4.81
N SER A 129 -20.67 -13.16 4.08
CA SER A 129 -19.93 -11.94 3.66
C SER A 129 -20.66 -10.65 4.03
N ASN A 130 -21.79 -10.76 4.72
CA ASN A 130 -22.58 -9.63 5.20
C ASN A 130 -22.09 -9.18 6.56
N HIS A 131 -21.96 -7.87 6.72
CA HIS A 131 -21.52 -7.22 7.96
C HIS A 131 -22.38 -5.99 8.25
N GLU A 132 -22.57 -5.72 9.53
CA GLU A 132 -23.28 -4.57 10.04
C GLU A 132 -22.39 -3.78 11.00
N TYR A 133 -21.48 -2.99 10.44
CA TYR A 133 -20.51 -2.25 11.22
C TYR A 133 -21.12 -1.05 11.94
N ARG A 134 -20.68 -0.86 13.18
CA ARG A 134 -21.13 0.19 14.08
C ARG A 134 -19.91 0.91 14.63
N ILE A 135 -19.86 2.22 14.40
CA ILE A 135 -18.74 3.05 14.82
C ILE A 135 -19.26 4.31 15.50
N ASN A 136 -18.68 4.63 16.65
CA ASN A 136 -18.95 5.84 17.42
C ASN A 136 -17.69 6.69 17.43
N ALA A 137 -17.85 8.00 17.30
CA ALA A 137 -16.80 8.97 17.58
C ALA A 137 -17.33 10.06 18.49
N PHE A 138 -16.47 10.59 19.34
CA PHE A 138 -16.72 11.80 20.09
C PHE A 138 -15.50 12.70 19.99
N ALA A 139 -15.69 14.00 19.80
CA ALA A 139 -14.61 14.95 19.89
C ALA A 139 -15.06 16.24 20.57
N THR A 140 -14.14 16.89 21.27
CA THR A 140 -14.31 18.23 21.80
C THR A 140 -13.05 19.02 21.57
N PHE A 141 -13.18 20.33 21.37
CA PHE A 141 -12.02 21.20 21.24
C PHE A 141 -12.22 22.53 21.95
N LEU A 142 -11.09 23.13 22.33
CA LEU A 142 -10.95 24.50 22.78
C LEU A 142 -9.82 25.13 21.97
N GLN A 143 -10.05 26.31 21.41
CA GLN A 143 -9.07 27.11 20.70
C GLN A 143 -9.16 28.57 21.14
N ASP A 144 -8.01 29.23 21.26
CA ASP A 144 -7.88 30.65 21.50
C ASP A 144 -6.86 31.25 20.53
N ASP A 145 -7.28 32.28 19.81
CA ASP A 145 -6.36 33.17 19.09
C ASP A 145 -6.14 34.42 19.95
N TYR A 146 -5.05 34.41 20.71
CA TYR A 146 -4.71 35.45 21.67
C TYR A 146 -3.76 36.49 21.07
N ARG A 147 -4.21 37.74 20.99
CA ARG A 147 -3.36 38.88 20.60
C ARG A 147 -2.53 39.34 21.80
N ALA A 148 -1.38 38.70 22.02
CA ALA A 148 -0.46 39.02 23.11
C ALA A 148 0.02 40.48 23.06
N THR A 149 0.34 40.97 21.87
CA THR A 149 0.72 42.37 21.59
C THR A 149 0.03 42.84 20.28
N SER A 150 0.31 44.07 19.83
CA SER A 150 -0.16 44.56 18.52
C SER A 150 0.48 43.84 17.33
N ASN A 151 1.61 43.14 17.56
CA ASN A 151 2.41 42.49 16.52
C ASN A 151 2.63 40.99 16.76
N LEU A 152 2.17 40.42 17.87
CA LEU A 152 2.26 39.00 18.20
C LEU A 152 0.88 38.42 18.47
N THR A 153 0.52 37.40 17.70
CA THR A 153 -0.66 36.54 17.94
C THR A 153 -0.19 35.15 18.29
N LEU A 154 -0.77 34.56 19.34
CA LEU A 154 -0.59 33.17 19.72
C LEU A 154 -1.85 32.39 19.32
N ASN A 155 -1.68 31.21 18.74
CA ASN A 155 -2.77 30.30 18.39
C ASN A 155 -2.64 29.08 19.29
N LEU A 156 -3.52 28.95 20.28
CA LEU A 156 -3.51 27.87 21.26
C LEU A 156 -4.75 27.02 21.08
N GLY A 157 -4.57 25.72 20.89
CA GLY A 157 -5.67 24.79 20.67
C GLY A 157 -5.41 23.46 21.35
N LEU A 158 -6.47 22.86 21.86
CA LEU A 158 -6.47 21.49 22.34
C LEU A 158 -7.73 20.81 21.82
N ARG A 159 -7.54 19.66 21.19
CA ARG A 159 -8.63 18.79 20.76
C ARG A 159 -8.49 17.45 21.45
N TRP A 160 -9.58 16.95 22.00
CA TRP A 160 -9.69 15.58 22.49
C TRP A 160 -10.65 14.81 21.61
N GLU A 161 -10.25 13.62 21.18
CA GLU A 161 -11.04 12.73 20.33
C GLU A 161 -11.07 11.33 20.94
N LEU A 162 -12.24 10.70 20.87
CA LEU A 162 -12.48 9.30 21.15
C LEU A 162 -12.91 8.64 19.84
N ASP A 163 -12.01 7.85 19.27
CA ASP A 163 -12.29 7.03 18.10
C ASP A 163 -12.73 5.64 18.54
N GLY A 164 -14.00 5.31 18.38
CA GLY A 164 -14.51 3.98 18.66
C GLY A 164 -13.99 2.96 17.65
N ALA A 165 -13.54 1.81 18.15
CA ALA A 165 -13.23 0.66 17.31
C ALA A 165 -14.52 0.12 16.67
N VAL A 166 -14.38 -0.44 15.48
CA VAL A 166 -15.52 -1.00 14.74
C VAL A 166 -16.00 -2.28 15.41
N SER A 167 -17.32 -2.41 15.54
CA SER A 167 -17.98 -3.66 15.94
C SER A 167 -18.92 -4.11 14.83
N ASP A 168 -19.12 -5.41 14.69
CA ASP A 168 -20.08 -5.99 13.75
C ASP A 168 -21.31 -6.52 14.50
N ASN A 169 -22.48 -5.96 14.23
CA ASN A 169 -23.73 -6.39 14.85
C ASN A 169 -24.13 -7.83 14.46
N LEU A 170 -23.64 -8.34 13.32
CA LEU A 170 -23.87 -9.73 12.91
C LEU A 170 -22.86 -10.70 13.53
N ASN A 171 -21.83 -10.18 14.21
CA ASN A 171 -20.75 -10.97 14.80
C ASN A 171 -19.99 -11.84 13.78
N HIS A 172 -19.87 -11.41 12.52
CA HIS A 172 -19.15 -12.15 11.48
C HIS A 172 -17.67 -11.76 11.38
N ILE A 173 -17.06 -11.35 12.49
CA ILE A 173 -15.64 -10.98 12.55
C ILE A 173 -14.89 -11.89 13.53
N GLY A 174 -13.62 -12.16 13.24
CA GLY A 174 -12.72 -12.92 14.11
C GLY A 174 -11.29 -12.40 14.00
N ASN A 175 -10.55 -12.48 15.10
CA ASN A 175 -9.15 -12.03 15.17
C ASN A 175 -8.25 -13.18 15.61
N LEU A 176 -7.03 -13.24 15.08
CA LEU A 176 -6.02 -14.21 15.47
C LEU A 176 -5.16 -13.64 16.61
N VAL A 177 -4.88 -14.44 17.63
CA VAL A 177 -3.97 -14.12 18.73
C VAL A 177 -2.95 -15.25 18.86
N PRO A 178 -1.84 -15.18 18.11
CA PRO A 178 -0.89 -16.31 18.00
C PRO A 178 -0.32 -16.77 19.34
N ASP A 179 -0.12 -15.85 20.30
CA ASP A 179 0.37 -16.14 21.65
C ASP A 179 -0.48 -17.17 22.41
N LEU A 180 -1.77 -17.31 22.07
CA LEU A 180 -2.63 -18.33 22.65
C LEU A 180 -2.28 -19.74 22.16
N ALA A 181 -1.90 -19.90 20.89
CA ALA A 181 -1.45 -21.20 20.38
C ALA A 181 -0.16 -21.66 21.04
N ALA A 182 0.77 -20.73 21.29
CA ALA A 182 1.99 -21.01 22.06
C ALA A 182 1.69 -21.48 23.51
N GLN A 183 0.49 -21.18 24.04
CA GLN A 183 0.00 -21.64 25.34
C GLN A 183 -0.87 -22.91 25.26
N GLY A 184 -1.00 -23.54 24.09
CA GLY A 184 -1.90 -24.68 23.87
C GLY A 184 -3.39 -24.30 23.92
N LYS A 185 -3.73 -23.03 23.71
CA LYS A 185 -5.12 -22.52 23.66
C LYS A 185 -5.52 -22.20 22.23
N GLN A 186 -6.83 -22.15 21.97
CA GLN A 186 -7.37 -21.68 20.70
C GLN A 186 -6.91 -20.24 20.40
N PRO A 187 -6.17 -19.97 19.31
CA PRO A 187 -5.70 -18.62 19.01
C PRO A 187 -6.72 -17.76 18.26
N TRP A 188 -7.77 -18.33 17.69
CA TRP A 188 -8.87 -17.54 17.15
C TRP A 188 -9.78 -17.04 18.27
N ILE A 189 -9.99 -15.73 18.30
CA ILE A 189 -10.95 -15.10 19.19
C ILE A 189 -12.10 -14.51 18.38
N PHE A 190 -13.30 -14.66 18.93
CA PHE A 190 -14.53 -14.21 18.30
C PHE A 190 -15.34 -13.37 19.29
N PRO A 191 -16.15 -12.39 18.82
CA PRO A 191 -17.11 -11.68 19.65
C PRO A 191 -18.01 -12.65 20.43
N LYS A 192 -18.31 -12.39 21.71
CA LYS A 192 -19.24 -13.21 22.49
C LYS A 192 -20.60 -13.44 21.83
N GLY A 193 -21.04 -12.52 20.96
CA GLY A 193 -22.29 -12.64 20.21
C GLY A 193 -22.32 -13.79 19.19
N VAL A 194 -21.18 -14.36 18.77
CA VAL A 194 -21.16 -15.51 17.84
C VAL A 194 -21.88 -16.75 18.40
N ASN A 195 -22.02 -16.85 19.72
CA ASN A 195 -22.75 -17.94 20.36
C ASN A 195 -24.22 -17.98 19.91
N GLN A 196 -24.77 -16.85 19.45
CA GLN A 196 -26.14 -16.77 18.92
C GLN A 196 -26.28 -17.42 17.54
N LEU A 197 -25.17 -17.64 16.82
CA LEU A 197 -25.14 -18.29 15.51
C LEU A 197 -25.31 -19.82 15.61
N ASN A 198 -25.19 -20.40 16.81
CA ASN A 198 -25.38 -21.82 17.10
C ASN A 198 -24.56 -22.77 16.20
N VAL A 199 -23.35 -22.38 15.82
CA VAL A 199 -22.42 -23.21 15.02
C VAL A 199 -21.58 -24.08 15.96
N PRO A 200 -21.60 -25.42 15.81
CA PRO A 200 -20.79 -26.32 16.63
C PRO A 200 -19.29 -25.94 16.67
N GLY A 201 -18.74 -25.83 17.88
CA GLY A 201 -17.33 -25.49 18.10
C GLY A 201 -16.99 -24.00 18.02
N LEU A 202 -17.87 -23.16 17.47
CA LEU A 202 -17.68 -21.71 17.42
C LEU A 202 -18.06 -21.08 18.77
N VAL A 203 -17.07 -20.59 19.50
CA VAL A 203 -17.27 -20.01 20.83
C VAL A 203 -16.69 -18.60 20.88
N GLY A 204 -17.51 -17.65 21.33
CA GLY A 204 -17.12 -16.26 21.51
C GLY A 204 -16.39 -16.01 22.82
N THR A 205 -15.20 -15.43 22.74
CA THR A 205 -14.29 -15.18 23.87
C THR A 205 -13.87 -13.70 24.01
N ALA A 206 -14.19 -12.86 23.03
CA ALA A 206 -13.75 -11.46 22.96
C ALA A 206 -14.91 -10.45 22.98
N PRO A 207 -14.61 -9.16 23.23
CA PRO A 207 -15.58 -8.07 23.05
C PRO A 207 -16.09 -7.95 21.60
N PRO A 208 -17.18 -7.20 21.34
CA PRO A 208 -17.77 -7.03 20.01
C PRO A 208 -16.83 -6.48 18.94
N THR A 209 -15.77 -5.77 19.33
CA THR A 209 -14.75 -5.20 18.44
C THR A 209 -13.55 -6.11 18.25
N THR A 210 -13.48 -7.24 18.98
CA THR A 210 -12.28 -8.09 19.17
C THR A 210 -11.05 -7.40 19.79
N THR A 211 -11.16 -6.11 20.10
CA THR A 211 -10.14 -5.30 20.81
C THR A 211 -10.46 -5.23 22.30
N ARG A 212 -9.45 -4.96 23.13
CA ARG A 212 -9.55 -4.91 24.60
C ARG A 212 -10.16 -3.60 25.12
N ASN A 213 -9.87 -2.49 24.46
CA ASN A 213 -10.28 -1.14 24.86
C ASN A 213 -11.54 -0.64 24.13
N GLY A 214 -11.79 -1.08 22.89
CA GLY A 214 -12.96 -0.67 22.12
C GLY A 214 -12.95 0.79 21.63
N TYR A 215 -11.97 1.60 22.01
CA TYR A 215 -11.77 2.98 21.54
C TYR A 215 -10.33 3.46 21.70
N ALA A 216 -9.89 4.41 20.88
CA ALA A 216 -8.65 5.17 21.06
C ALA A 216 -8.99 6.56 21.61
N SER A 217 -8.27 7.00 22.65
CA SER A 217 -8.43 8.33 23.25
C SER A 217 -7.22 9.20 22.92
N ASN A 218 -7.46 10.27 22.20
CA ASN A 218 -6.43 11.04 21.51
C ASN A 218 -6.43 12.50 21.98
N TRP A 219 -5.25 13.04 22.26
CA TRP A 219 -5.07 14.45 22.65
C TRP A 219 -4.22 15.16 21.60
N GLY A 220 -4.85 16.04 20.82
CA GLY A 220 -4.23 16.82 19.76
C GLY A 220 -4.00 18.27 20.18
N PRO A 221 -2.89 18.59 20.87
CA PRO A 221 -2.50 19.98 21.10
C PRO A 221 -2.11 20.63 19.77
N ARG A 222 -2.40 21.93 19.64
CA ARG A 222 -2.03 22.78 18.53
C ARG A 222 -1.54 24.10 19.10
N ILE A 223 -0.28 24.42 18.84
CA ILE A 223 0.37 25.62 19.38
C ILE A 223 1.05 26.31 18.22
N GLY A 224 0.78 27.60 18.04
CA GLY A 224 1.45 28.39 17.02
C GLY A 224 1.56 29.85 17.41
N PHE A 225 2.33 30.58 16.63
CA PHE A 225 2.41 32.03 16.73
C PHE A 225 2.60 32.66 15.37
N ALA A 226 2.17 33.91 15.26
CA ALA A 226 2.48 34.80 14.16
C ALA A 226 3.02 36.12 14.74
N TRP A 227 4.23 36.49 14.33
CA TRP A 227 4.94 37.65 14.84
C TRP A 227 5.40 38.56 13.71
N ASP A 228 4.89 39.78 13.67
CA ASP A 228 5.46 40.88 12.88
C ASP A 228 6.65 41.47 13.65
N VAL A 229 7.85 41.04 13.27
CA VAL A 229 9.10 41.28 14.02
C VAL A 229 9.43 42.77 14.08
N LEU A 230 9.13 43.50 13.01
CA LEU A 230 9.47 44.92 12.87
C LEU A 230 8.27 45.84 13.14
N GLY A 231 7.06 45.30 13.33
CA GLY A 231 5.84 46.09 13.53
C GLY A 231 5.39 46.87 12.27
N HIS A 232 6.00 46.58 11.12
CA HIS A 232 5.75 47.24 9.84
C HIS A 232 5.14 46.30 8.80
N GLN A 233 4.80 45.06 9.18
CA GLN A 233 4.24 44.00 8.33
C GLN A 233 5.15 43.59 7.16
N THR A 234 6.41 44.02 7.16
CA THR A 234 7.41 43.69 6.13
C THR A 234 8.15 42.39 6.43
N THR A 235 8.23 42.01 7.72
CA THR A 235 8.90 40.78 8.16
C THR A 235 8.02 40.05 9.15
N THR A 236 7.45 38.93 8.71
CA THR A 236 6.60 38.09 9.56
C THR A 236 7.24 36.73 9.77
N VAL A 237 7.32 36.31 11.04
CA VAL A 237 7.70 34.95 11.42
C VAL A 237 6.44 34.22 11.85
N ARG A 238 6.24 33.01 11.35
CA ARG A 238 5.15 32.12 11.76
C ARG A 238 5.72 30.77 12.13
N SER A 239 5.17 30.15 13.15
CA SER A 239 5.51 28.77 13.50
C SER A 239 4.30 28.11 14.11
N GLY A 240 4.22 26.79 13.92
CA GLY A 240 3.19 25.97 14.51
C GLY A 240 3.69 24.57 14.79
N TYR A 241 3.13 23.94 15.81
CA TYR A 241 3.24 22.53 16.14
C TYR A 241 1.82 22.00 16.37
N GLY A 242 1.52 20.81 15.86
CA GLY A 242 0.27 20.14 16.16
C GLY A 242 0.36 18.63 16.03
N ILE A 243 -0.45 17.94 16.82
CA ILE A 243 -0.70 16.50 16.68
C ILE A 243 -2.09 16.32 16.07
N TYR A 244 -2.15 15.51 15.03
CA TYR A 244 -3.36 15.19 14.28
C TYR A 244 -3.54 13.68 14.31
N TYR A 245 -4.77 13.24 14.49
CA TYR A 245 -5.10 11.82 14.50
C TYR A 245 -5.96 11.52 13.30
N GLU A 246 -5.80 10.32 12.79
CA GLU A 246 -6.66 9.75 11.77
C GLU A 246 -7.30 8.49 12.34
N ARG A 247 -8.51 8.17 11.88
CA ARG A 247 -9.13 6.91 12.18
C ARG A 247 -8.49 5.82 11.32
N GLU A 248 -8.22 4.67 11.93
CA GLU A 248 -7.82 3.49 11.18
C GLU A 248 -8.88 3.10 10.12
N ASP A 249 -8.44 2.73 8.92
CA ASP A 249 -9.34 2.35 7.83
C ASP A 249 -10.22 1.15 8.24
N ASN A 250 -11.50 1.19 7.84
CA ASN A 250 -12.41 0.06 7.99
C ASN A 250 -11.89 -1.20 7.26
N GLY A 251 -10.99 -1.05 6.28
CA GLY A 251 -10.28 -2.15 5.64
C GLY A 251 -9.65 -3.14 6.64
N ALA A 252 -9.08 -2.67 7.76
CA ALA A 252 -8.51 -3.56 8.78
C ALA A 252 -9.56 -4.46 9.44
N VAL A 253 -10.80 -3.99 9.58
CA VAL A 253 -11.92 -4.74 10.16
C VAL A 253 -12.59 -5.63 9.11
N ASP A 254 -12.60 -5.18 7.85
CA ASP A 254 -13.01 -6.00 6.70
C ASP A 254 -12.17 -7.27 6.60
N ASN A 255 -10.88 -7.11 6.82
CA ASN A 255 -9.94 -8.20 6.92
C ASN A 255 -10.29 -9.18 8.07
N LEU A 256 -10.76 -8.70 9.23
CA LEU A 256 -11.24 -9.59 10.30
C LEU A 256 -12.50 -10.39 9.90
N GLY A 257 -13.29 -9.89 8.95
CA GLY A 257 -14.41 -10.60 8.35
C GLY A 257 -13.99 -11.75 7.42
N PHE A 258 -12.75 -11.75 6.93
CA PHE A 258 -12.19 -12.85 6.12
C PHE A 258 -11.69 -14.03 6.95
N THR A 259 -11.70 -13.91 8.27
CA THR A 259 -11.26 -14.96 9.17
C THR A 259 -12.25 -16.13 9.16
N SER A 260 -11.71 -17.36 9.10
CA SER A 260 -12.53 -18.58 9.26
C SER A 260 -13.21 -18.62 10.64
N PRO A 261 -14.48 -19.06 10.75
CA PRO A 261 -15.26 -19.78 9.75
C PRO A 261 -16.18 -18.91 8.86
N PHE A 262 -16.14 -17.58 8.98
CA PHE A 262 -17.12 -16.70 8.32
C PHE A 262 -16.93 -16.68 6.80
N LEU A 263 -15.72 -16.32 6.36
CA LEU A 263 -15.28 -16.49 4.99
C LEU A 263 -14.39 -17.74 4.92
N ALA A 264 -14.91 -18.81 4.34
CA ALA A 264 -14.14 -20.00 4.01
C ALA A 264 -13.44 -19.77 2.67
N GLY A 265 -12.12 -19.73 2.68
CA GLY A 265 -11.30 -19.66 1.47
C GLY A 265 -10.57 -20.98 1.23
N SER A 266 -10.35 -21.33 -0.03
CA SER A 266 -9.46 -22.42 -0.39
C SER A 266 -8.73 -22.09 -1.67
N PHE A 267 -7.42 -22.31 -1.66
CA PHE A 267 -6.52 -22.06 -2.78
C PHE A 267 -5.57 -23.24 -2.91
N GLY A 268 -5.22 -23.57 -4.15
CA GLY A 268 -4.19 -24.55 -4.41
C GLY A 268 -3.90 -24.68 -5.91
N PRO A 269 -2.74 -25.26 -6.26
CA PRO A 269 -2.47 -25.65 -7.63
C PRO A 269 -3.43 -26.76 -8.07
N GLY A 270 -3.71 -26.83 -9.36
CA GLY A 270 -4.37 -27.99 -9.97
C GLY A 270 -3.34 -28.93 -10.58
N ALA A 271 -3.67 -30.21 -10.74
CA ALA A 271 -2.88 -31.11 -11.61
C ALA A 271 -3.21 -30.84 -13.09
N PRO A 272 -2.36 -31.24 -14.06
CA PRO A 272 -2.75 -31.22 -15.47
C PRO A 272 -4.06 -31.96 -15.71
N GLY A 273 -4.98 -31.36 -16.48
CA GLY A 273 -6.33 -31.88 -16.73
C GLY A 273 -7.36 -31.65 -15.61
N SER A 274 -7.00 -30.95 -14.53
CA SER A 274 -7.90 -30.78 -13.36
C SER A 274 -8.97 -29.70 -13.50
N LEU A 275 -9.07 -29.00 -14.65
CA LEU A 275 -10.04 -27.91 -14.82
C LEU A 275 -11.50 -28.33 -14.57
N ALA A 276 -11.85 -29.58 -14.87
CA ALA A 276 -13.19 -30.11 -14.63
C ALA A 276 -13.52 -30.29 -13.13
N ASN A 277 -12.51 -30.48 -12.28
CA ASN A 277 -12.65 -30.71 -10.85
C ASN A 277 -11.48 -30.10 -10.09
N LEU A 278 -11.56 -28.79 -9.85
CA LEU A 278 -10.53 -28.05 -9.14
C LEU A 278 -10.59 -28.37 -7.63
N PRO A 279 -9.55 -28.99 -7.04
CA PRO A 279 -9.63 -29.54 -5.67
C PRO A 279 -9.98 -28.50 -4.60
N ALA A 280 -9.45 -27.29 -4.73
CA ALA A 280 -9.69 -26.17 -3.81
C ALA A 280 -11.18 -25.83 -3.64
N PHE A 281 -12.03 -26.14 -4.63
CA PHE A 281 -13.42 -25.72 -4.60
C PHE A 281 -14.30 -26.74 -3.87
N SER A 282 -13.96 -28.03 -3.92
CA SER A 282 -14.82 -29.13 -3.44
C SER A 282 -15.15 -29.12 -1.94
N ILE A 283 -14.42 -28.36 -1.14
CA ILE A 283 -14.55 -28.33 0.33
C ILE A 283 -15.31 -27.11 0.87
N LEU A 284 -15.63 -26.14 0.01
CA LEU A 284 -16.25 -24.88 0.44
C LEU A 284 -17.74 -25.06 0.78
N PRO A 285 -18.25 -24.39 1.83
CA PRO A 285 -19.68 -24.40 2.13
C PRO A 285 -20.48 -23.66 1.05
N PRO A 286 -21.81 -23.88 0.97
CA PRO A 286 -22.69 -22.97 0.23
C PRO A 286 -22.57 -21.55 0.77
N ALA A 287 -22.74 -20.55 -0.08
CA ALA A 287 -22.73 -19.17 0.38
C ALA A 287 -23.89 -18.88 1.34
N GLY A 288 -23.64 -17.96 2.28
CA GLY A 288 -24.53 -17.66 3.40
C GLY A 288 -24.48 -18.68 4.53
N VAL A 289 -23.69 -19.76 4.41
CA VAL A 289 -23.60 -20.83 5.41
C VAL A 289 -22.24 -20.80 6.10
N ILE A 290 -22.25 -20.71 7.42
CA ILE A 290 -21.07 -20.93 8.26
C ILE A 290 -20.92 -22.43 8.52
N SER A 291 -19.83 -23.02 8.04
CA SER A 291 -19.60 -24.46 8.19
C SER A 291 -18.73 -24.80 9.41
N PRO A 292 -19.15 -25.78 10.25
CA PRO A 292 -18.33 -26.27 11.36
C PRO A 292 -16.95 -26.80 10.94
N ASN A 293 -16.77 -27.23 9.70
CA ASN A 293 -15.48 -27.76 9.21
C ASN A 293 -14.39 -26.67 9.12
N PHE A 294 -14.80 -25.41 8.98
CA PHE A 294 -13.91 -24.25 8.95
C PHE A 294 -13.79 -23.57 10.30
N VAL A 295 -14.49 -24.06 11.33
CA VAL A 295 -14.26 -23.58 12.70
C VAL A 295 -12.81 -23.96 13.06
N PRO A 296 -11.97 -23.00 13.47
CA PRO A 296 -10.58 -23.28 13.80
C PRO A 296 -10.47 -24.32 14.92
N ARG A 297 -9.54 -25.25 14.76
CA ARG A 297 -9.16 -26.27 15.74
C ARG A 297 -7.64 -26.23 15.82
N LEU A 298 -7.15 -26.05 17.05
CA LEU A 298 -5.72 -25.99 17.32
C LEU A 298 -5.01 -27.22 16.73
N SER A 299 -4.00 -26.97 15.91
CA SER A 299 -3.14 -27.99 15.30
C SER A 299 -1.97 -28.31 16.22
N HIS A 300 -1.82 -29.56 16.60
CA HIS A 300 -0.65 -30.11 17.29
C HIS A 300 0.24 -30.84 16.28
N PHE A 301 1.54 -30.65 16.41
CA PHE A 301 2.53 -31.34 15.57
C PHE A 301 2.57 -32.83 15.90
N LEU A 302 2.50 -33.69 14.88
CA LEU A 302 2.50 -35.15 15.03
C LEU A 302 3.81 -35.82 14.59
N GLY A 303 4.66 -35.12 13.85
CA GLY A 303 5.88 -35.68 13.24
C GLY A 303 6.01 -35.31 11.76
N PHE A 304 6.88 -36.02 11.06
CA PHE A 304 7.13 -35.84 9.62
C PHE A 304 6.69 -37.07 8.83
N VAL A 305 6.38 -36.88 7.55
CA VAL A 305 6.17 -37.98 6.60
C VAL A 305 7.01 -37.85 5.36
N ASP A 306 7.39 -38.99 4.78
CA ASP A 306 8.04 -39.06 3.48
C ASP A 306 7.06 -38.74 2.33
N ALA A 307 7.56 -38.75 1.09
CA ALA A 307 6.77 -38.50 -0.11
C ALA A 307 5.61 -39.51 -0.33
N ASN A 308 5.63 -40.66 0.34
CA ASN A 308 4.57 -41.67 0.27
C ASN A 308 3.57 -41.55 1.44
N GLY A 309 3.76 -40.58 2.34
CA GLY A 309 2.93 -40.39 3.52
C GLY A 309 3.28 -41.29 4.72
N ASN A 310 4.41 -41.99 4.70
CA ASN A 310 4.84 -42.82 5.82
C ASN A 310 5.58 -42.00 6.87
N PRO A 311 5.37 -42.26 8.18
CA PRO A 311 6.10 -41.57 9.25
C PRO A 311 7.62 -41.66 9.09
N THR A 312 8.31 -40.53 9.23
CA THR A 312 9.77 -40.44 9.12
C THR A 312 10.37 -39.58 10.23
N LYS A 313 11.66 -39.79 10.50
CA LYS A 313 12.49 -38.91 11.35
C LYS A 313 13.27 -37.88 10.55
N ASP A 314 13.19 -37.92 9.23
CA ASP A 314 13.80 -36.92 8.36
C ASP A 314 13.05 -35.59 8.47
N THR A 315 13.66 -34.64 9.17
CA THR A 315 13.10 -33.31 9.41
C THR A 315 13.13 -32.38 8.20
N THR A 316 13.68 -32.83 7.07
CA THR A 316 13.63 -32.07 5.80
C THR A 316 12.30 -32.26 5.05
N GLN A 317 11.48 -33.22 5.48
CA GLN A 317 10.23 -33.60 4.84
C GLN A 317 9.02 -32.78 5.36
N THR A 318 7.82 -33.14 4.91
CA THR A 318 6.57 -32.43 5.24
C THR A 318 6.09 -32.80 6.66
N PRO A 319 5.81 -31.82 7.53
CA PRO A 319 5.25 -32.08 8.86
C PRO A 319 3.75 -32.38 8.81
N ILE A 320 3.26 -33.15 9.78
CA ILE A 320 1.84 -33.49 9.96
C ILE A 320 1.28 -32.85 11.23
N PHE A 321 0.01 -32.44 11.15
CA PHE A 321 -0.76 -31.88 12.26
C PHE A 321 -2.17 -32.50 12.34
N ASP A 322 -2.76 -32.57 13.54
CA ASP A 322 -4.10 -33.14 13.80
C ASP A 322 -5.28 -32.14 13.64
N GLY A 323 -5.02 -30.84 13.80
CA GLY A 323 -5.99 -29.75 13.67
C GLY A 323 -6.00 -29.09 12.29
N ASN A 324 -6.91 -28.12 12.09
CA ASN A 324 -7.03 -27.40 10.83
C ASN A 324 -6.41 -25.99 10.84
N SER A 325 -6.03 -25.43 12.01
CA SER A 325 -5.54 -24.05 12.12
C SER A 325 -4.36 -23.73 11.21
N ILE A 326 -3.51 -24.72 10.94
CA ILE A 326 -2.35 -24.57 10.07
C ILE A 326 -2.71 -24.32 8.60
N PHE A 327 -3.93 -24.66 8.18
CA PHE A 327 -4.42 -24.53 6.80
C PHE A 327 -5.44 -23.40 6.63
N LEU A 328 -5.81 -22.72 7.72
CA LEU A 328 -6.78 -21.64 7.68
C LEU A 328 -6.08 -20.30 7.43
N ILE A 329 -6.82 -19.42 6.76
CA ILE A 329 -6.45 -18.03 6.62
C ILE A 329 -6.95 -17.27 7.83
N ALA A 330 -6.10 -16.42 8.39
CA ALA A 330 -6.49 -15.54 9.46
C ALA A 330 -5.73 -14.22 9.40
N LEU A 331 -6.49 -13.15 9.60
CA LEU A 331 -5.96 -11.80 9.61
C LEU A 331 -5.95 -11.33 11.07
N GLN A 332 -4.80 -10.86 11.51
CA GLN A 332 -4.53 -10.42 12.87
C GLN A 332 -4.54 -8.89 12.89
N THR A 333 -5.26 -8.30 13.83
CA THR A 333 -5.13 -6.88 14.18
C THR A 333 -4.69 -6.74 15.65
N PRO A 334 -3.98 -5.65 16.00
CA PRO A 334 -3.64 -5.34 17.37
C PRO A 334 -4.86 -5.37 18.29
N GLN A 335 -4.77 -6.11 19.40
CA GLN A 335 -5.85 -6.17 20.37
C GLN A 335 -6.04 -4.85 21.14
N HIS A 336 -5.07 -3.94 21.07
CA HIS A 336 -5.18 -2.60 21.64
C HIS A 336 -5.33 -1.60 20.50
N TYR A 337 -6.53 -1.04 20.36
CA TYR A 337 -6.85 -0.09 19.30
C TYR A 337 -6.18 1.26 19.59
N VAL A 338 -5.35 1.74 18.67
CA VAL A 338 -4.76 3.07 18.71
C VAL A 338 -5.00 3.76 17.38
N SER A 339 -5.21 5.08 17.40
CA SER A 339 -5.34 5.87 16.19
C SER A 339 -3.95 6.21 15.64
N PRO A 340 -3.72 6.06 14.32
CA PRO A 340 -2.59 6.67 13.65
C PRO A 340 -2.50 8.17 13.96
N SER A 341 -1.28 8.67 14.11
CA SER A 341 -1.04 10.07 14.48
C SER A 341 0.07 10.70 13.66
N VAL A 342 -0.10 11.97 13.34
CA VAL A 342 0.87 12.78 12.62
C VAL A 342 1.18 14.02 13.44
N GLN A 343 2.45 14.18 13.81
CA GLN A 343 2.96 15.41 14.37
C GLN A 343 3.50 16.27 13.23
N GLN A 344 3.05 17.52 13.15
CA GLN A 344 3.54 18.48 12.17
C GLN A 344 4.11 19.69 12.88
N TRP A 345 5.25 20.17 12.40
CA TRP A 345 5.82 21.43 12.84
C TRP A 345 6.38 22.22 11.66
N ASN A 346 6.29 23.54 11.77
CA ASN A 346 6.91 24.42 10.80
C ASN A 346 7.45 25.69 11.45
N LEU A 347 8.41 26.29 10.79
CA LEU A 347 8.91 27.63 11.07
C LEU A 347 9.10 28.33 9.74
N THR A 348 8.38 29.42 9.51
CA THR A 348 8.46 30.22 8.28
C THR A 348 8.82 31.67 8.59
N ILE A 349 9.63 32.25 7.70
CA ILE A 349 10.03 33.65 7.72
C ILE A 349 9.67 34.22 6.36
N GLN A 350 8.80 35.23 6.36
CA GLN A 350 8.40 35.96 5.17
C GLN A 350 8.94 37.38 5.25
N HIS A 351 9.58 37.84 4.17
CA HIS A 351 10.16 39.17 4.07
C HIS A 351 9.84 39.83 2.72
N GLU A 352 9.39 41.09 2.76
CA GLU A 352 9.29 41.93 1.57
C GLU A 352 10.68 42.46 1.19
N LEU A 353 11.12 42.10 -0.01
CA LEU A 353 12.36 42.54 -0.64
C LEU A 353 12.11 43.73 -1.59
N PRO A 354 13.17 44.49 -1.94
CA PRO A 354 13.07 45.57 -2.91
C PRO A 354 12.40 45.13 -4.23
N SER A 355 11.75 46.07 -4.93
CA SER A 355 11.04 45.83 -6.19
C SER A 355 9.79 44.93 -6.11
N HIS A 356 9.15 44.87 -4.94
CA HIS A 356 7.95 44.06 -4.66
C HIS A 356 8.18 42.56 -4.85
N PHE A 357 9.38 42.10 -4.49
CA PHE A 357 9.62 40.69 -4.29
C PHE A 357 9.19 40.32 -2.88
N VAL A 358 8.59 39.15 -2.70
CA VAL A 358 8.32 38.58 -1.38
C VAL A 358 9.02 37.24 -1.34
N MET A 359 9.93 37.10 -0.38
CA MET A 359 10.63 35.85 -0.11
C MET A 359 10.07 35.21 1.14
N GLU A 360 9.78 33.92 1.06
CA GLU A 360 9.40 33.08 2.19
C GLU A 360 10.38 31.91 2.28
N ILE A 361 10.94 31.69 3.46
CA ILE A 361 11.78 30.53 3.77
C ILE A 361 11.13 29.79 4.93
N GLY A 362 10.89 28.50 4.75
CA GLY A 362 10.21 27.65 5.71
C GLY A 362 10.97 26.35 5.94
N TYR A 363 11.06 25.93 7.20
CA TYR A 363 11.33 24.53 7.53
C TYR A 363 10.00 23.86 7.89
N VAL A 364 9.73 22.70 7.29
CA VAL A 364 8.52 21.89 7.55
C VAL A 364 8.95 20.47 7.89
N GLY A 365 8.53 20.01 9.07
CA GLY A 365 8.74 18.65 9.54
C GLY A 365 7.42 17.95 9.80
N THR A 366 7.40 16.65 9.52
CA THR A 366 6.26 15.78 9.78
C THR A 366 6.77 14.44 10.30
N LYS A 367 6.15 13.93 11.36
CA LYS A 367 6.39 12.59 11.88
C LYS A 367 5.06 11.85 11.96
N GLY A 368 4.91 10.76 11.22
CA GLY A 368 3.84 9.80 11.40
C GLY A 368 4.24 8.72 12.41
N THR A 369 3.31 8.34 13.29
CA THR A 369 3.48 7.27 14.27
C THR A 369 2.18 6.50 14.45
N HIS A 370 2.31 5.20 14.73
CA HIS A 370 1.24 4.21 14.71
C HIS A 370 0.58 4.08 13.34
N LEU A 371 1.38 4.23 12.27
CA LEU A 371 0.90 4.05 10.92
C LEU A 371 0.65 2.57 10.66
N ARG A 372 -0.31 2.30 9.78
CA ARG A 372 -0.67 0.94 9.37
C ARG A 372 0.47 0.31 8.57
N GLU A 373 0.69 -0.97 8.82
CA GLU A 373 1.50 -1.85 7.99
C GLU A 373 0.84 -3.22 7.86
N THR A 374 1.33 -4.04 6.94
CA THR A 374 0.88 -5.43 6.79
C THR A 374 2.08 -6.33 6.56
N ARG A 375 2.23 -7.39 7.37
CA ARG A 375 3.36 -8.34 7.34
C ARG A 375 2.97 -9.72 7.88
N THR A 376 3.83 -10.73 7.82
CA THR A 376 3.67 -11.98 8.59
C THR A 376 4.47 -11.97 9.89
N THR A 377 3.80 -12.25 11.01
CA THR A 377 4.44 -12.42 12.33
C THR A 377 4.81 -13.88 12.62
N ILE A 378 4.34 -14.81 11.77
CA ILE A 378 4.45 -16.27 11.95
C ILE A 378 5.54 -16.84 11.01
N GLN A 379 6.40 -15.97 10.48
CA GLN A 379 7.53 -16.32 9.62
C GLN A 379 8.37 -17.45 10.24
N PRO A 380 8.74 -18.49 9.46
CA PRO A 380 9.59 -19.58 9.95
C PRO A 380 10.96 -19.10 10.47
N TYR A 381 11.51 -19.81 11.46
CA TYR A 381 12.90 -19.64 11.87
C TYR A 381 13.86 -20.15 10.79
N ALA A 382 14.94 -19.41 10.54
CA ALA A 382 16.10 -19.95 9.83
C ALA A 382 16.91 -20.84 10.77
N VAL A 383 17.25 -22.05 10.31
CA VAL A 383 18.07 -23.01 11.06
C VAL A 383 19.35 -23.35 10.31
N SER A 384 20.34 -23.87 11.02
CA SER A 384 21.58 -24.39 10.45
C SER A 384 22.11 -25.55 11.30
N PRO A 385 23.14 -26.28 10.84
CA PRO A 385 23.81 -27.27 11.68
C PRO A 385 24.35 -26.69 13.00
N GLN A 386 24.62 -25.39 13.07
CA GLN A 386 25.08 -24.69 14.27
C GLN A 386 23.92 -24.13 15.11
N GLN A 387 22.80 -23.75 14.47
CA GLN A 387 21.61 -23.20 15.11
C GLN A 387 20.40 -24.11 14.83
N ARG A 388 20.24 -25.13 15.67
CA ARG A 388 19.19 -26.14 15.52
C ARG A 388 17.91 -25.73 16.26
N LEU A 389 16.76 -26.17 15.74
CA LEU A 389 15.46 -26.02 16.39
C LEU A 389 14.96 -27.38 16.83
N THR A 390 14.67 -27.56 18.12
CA THR A 390 14.03 -28.78 18.61
C THR A 390 12.56 -28.51 18.90
N ILE A 391 11.69 -29.29 18.27
CA ILE A 391 10.24 -29.31 18.50
C ILE A 391 9.83 -30.68 19.03
N VAL A 392 8.68 -30.74 19.70
CA VAL A 392 8.18 -31.97 20.33
C VAL A 392 6.81 -32.28 19.73
N ALA A 393 6.63 -33.50 19.26
CA ALA A 393 5.34 -34.00 18.78
C ALA A 393 4.37 -34.24 19.93
N ALA A 394 3.07 -34.35 19.62
CA ALA A 394 2.01 -34.54 20.60
C ALA A 394 2.17 -35.82 21.45
N ASP A 395 2.88 -36.83 20.94
CA ASP A 395 3.24 -38.06 21.64
C ASP A 395 4.47 -37.93 22.56
N GLY A 396 5.10 -36.76 22.60
CA GLY A 396 6.32 -36.47 23.36
C GLY A 396 7.63 -36.73 22.60
N THR A 397 7.57 -37.18 21.35
CA THR A 397 8.77 -37.47 20.55
C THR A 397 9.48 -36.17 20.13
N PRO A 398 10.77 -35.98 20.45
CA PRO A 398 11.52 -34.80 20.03
C PRO A 398 12.07 -34.94 18.60
N TYR A 399 12.00 -33.85 17.84
CA TYR A 399 12.57 -33.71 16.49
C TYR A 399 13.50 -32.51 16.46
N THR A 400 14.74 -32.72 16.02
CA THR A 400 15.75 -31.65 15.91
C THR A 400 15.98 -31.30 14.45
N ILE A 401 15.49 -30.13 14.06
CA ILE A 401 15.61 -29.57 12.71
C ILE A 401 16.93 -28.80 12.61
N SER A 402 17.77 -29.14 11.63
CA SER A 402 19.06 -28.47 11.40
C SER A 402 19.26 -28.00 9.96
N GLN A 403 18.27 -28.19 9.09
CA GLN A 403 18.30 -27.81 7.67
C GLN A 403 16.99 -27.12 7.29
N ASN A 404 17.07 -26.08 6.47
CA ASN A 404 15.89 -25.43 5.91
C ASN A 404 15.45 -26.18 4.65
N THR A 405 14.16 -26.44 4.54
CA THR A 405 13.50 -26.79 3.29
C THR A 405 12.18 -26.02 3.18
N VAL A 406 11.64 -25.89 1.98
CA VAL A 406 10.28 -25.36 1.78
C VAL A 406 9.27 -26.25 2.51
N ALA A 407 9.44 -27.58 2.43
CA ALA A 407 8.53 -28.56 3.01
C ALA A 407 8.44 -28.48 4.54
N ASN A 408 9.56 -28.22 5.23
CA ASN A 408 9.59 -28.18 6.69
C ASN A 408 9.32 -26.79 7.28
N ALA A 409 9.05 -25.77 6.46
CA ALA A 409 8.74 -24.42 6.91
C ALA A 409 7.60 -24.37 7.94
N PRO A 410 6.51 -25.14 7.84
CA PRO A 410 5.45 -25.12 8.85
C PRO A 410 5.90 -25.63 10.23
N ALA A 411 6.86 -26.56 10.29
CA ALA A 411 7.45 -27.04 11.54
C ALA A 411 8.45 -26.05 12.16
N ARG A 412 9.01 -25.15 11.33
CA ARG A 412 9.88 -24.05 11.75
C ARG A 412 9.11 -22.76 12.06
N SER A 413 7.79 -22.74 11.89
CA SER A 413 6.93 -21.60 12.21
C SER A 413 7.19 -21.07 13.62
N ARG A 414 7.20 -19.74 13.79
CA ARG A 414 7.40 -19.10 15.11
C ARG A 414 6.34 -19.49 16.13
N VAL A 415 5.16 -19.86 15.65
CA VAL A 415 4.08 -20.40 16.47
C VAL A 415 3.69 -21.75 15.88
N LEU A 416 4.17 -22.83 16.50
CA LEU A 416 3.91 -24.19 16.04
C LEU A 416 2.39 -24.47 16.04
N GLY A 417 1.89 -25.11 14.97
CA GLY A 417 0.45 -25.33 14.76
C GLY A 417 -0.25 -24.20 13.99
N LEU A 418 0.46 -23.10 13.72
CA LEU A 418 0.01 -22.05 12.83
C LEU A 418 0.85 -22.04 11.54
N GLY A 419 0.14 -21.94 10.41
CA GLY A 419 0.73 -21.96 9.08
C GLY A 419 1.53 -20.68 8.83
N PRO A 420 2.78 -20.77 8.32
CA PRO A 420 3.54 -19.59 7.92
C PRO A 420 2.94 -18.91 6.68
N SER A 421 2.09 -19.64 5.93
CA SER A 421 1.29 -19.13 4.82
C SER A 421 -0.17 -18.92 5.26
N GLY A 422 -0.80 -17.84 4.79
CA GLY A 422 -2.20 -17.50 5.08
C GLY A 422 -2.44 -16.68 6.36
N MET A 423 -1.40 -16.32 7.10
CA MET A 423 -1.52 -15.50 8.31
C MET A 423 -0.83 -14.15 8.13
N GLN A 424 -1.59 -13.08 8.26
CA GLN A 424 -1.09 -11.71 8.11
C GLN A 424 -1.46 -10.87 9.32
N PHE A 425 -0.52 -10.04 9.73
CA PHE A 425 -0.67 -9.06 10.78
C PHE A 425 -0.82 -7.68 10.15
N PHE A 426 -1.94 -7.02 10.45
CA PHE A 426 -2.22 -5.64 10.13
C PHE A 426 -1.79 -4.77 11.32
N GLY A 427 -0.48 -4.49 11.38
CA GLY A 427 0.13 -3.72 12.44
C GLY A 427 -0.21 -2.25 12.40
N ASN A 428 0.03 -1.58 13.52
CA ASN A 428 -0.04 -0.13 13.70
C ASN A 428 1.24 0.37 14.39
N ASP A 429 2.37 -0.19 14.00
CA ASP A 429 3.71 0.03 14.56
C ASP A 429 4.69 0.63 13.54
N ALA A 430 4.22 1.09 12.38
CA ALA A 430 5.04 1.80 11.40
C ALA A 430 5.18 3.30 11.71
N ASP A 431 6.33 3.86 11.35
CA ASP A 431 6.66 5.28 11.49
C ASP A 431 7.08 5.90 10.14
N SER A 432 6.87 7.21 10.02
CA SER A 432 7.38 8.02 8.91
C SER A 432 7.97 9.34 9.37
N HIS A 433 8.95 9.84 8.63
CA HIS A 433 9.63 11.10 8.90
C HIS A 433 9.86 11.87 7.61
N TYR A 434 9.29 13.07 7.53
CA TYR A 434 9.52 14.02 6.46
C TYR A 434 10.13 15.29 7.02
N ASN A 435 11.18 15.78 6.36
CA ASN A 435 11.79 17.07 6.66
C ASN A 435 12.03 17.81 5.35
N SER A 436 11.72 19.11 5.34
CA SER A 436 11.95 19.95 4.16
C SER A 436 12.35 21.37 4.49
N LEU A 437 13.19 21.93 3.64
CA LEU A 437 13.38 23.35 3.45
C LEU A 437 12.55 23.77 2.23
N GLN A 438 11.63 24.70 2.42
CA GLN A 438 10.76 25.25 1.39
C GLN A 438 11.04 26.73 1.23
N THR A 439 11.37 27.16 0.01
CA THR A 439 11.68 28.55 -0.31
C THR A 439 10.78 29.01 -1.44
N THR A 440 10.04 30.08 -1.22
CA THR A 440 9.21 30.72 -2.26
C THR A 440 9.70 32.14 -2.50
N LEU A 441 9.94 32.48 -3.76
CA LEU A 441 10.17 33.85 -4.19
C LEU A 441 9.03 34.25 -5.13
N SER A 442 8.29 35.30 -4.80
CA SER A 442 7.19 35.78 -5.63
C SER A 442 7.31 37.26 -5.95
N ARG A 443 6.78 37.66 -7.10
CA ARG A 443 6.70 39.06 -7.52
C ARG A 443 5.46 39.29 -8.35
N ARG A 444 4.76 40.38 -8.05
CA ARG A 444 3.66 40.88 -8.87
C ARG A 444 3.89 42.36 -9.17
N ARG A 445 4.16 42.70 -10.43
CA ARG A 445 4.40 44.11 -10.84
C ARG A 445 4.18 44.31 -12.33
N LYS A 446 3.45 45.37 -12.72
CA LYS A 446 3.30 45.83 -14.11
C LYS A 446 2.95 44.70 -15.10
N GLY A 447 1.92 43.90 -14.79
CA GLY A 447 1.48 42.78 -15.64
C GLY A 447 2.32 41.50 -15.52
N LEU A 448 3.47 41.53 -14.83
CA LEU A 448 4.25 40.34 -14.50
C LEU A 448 3.78 39.72 -13.19
N TYR A 449 3.47 38.43 -13.23
CA TYR A 449 3.42 37.52 -12.11
C TYR A 449 4.55 36.50 -12.27
N LEU A 450 5.40 36.37 -11.26
CA LEU A 450 6.46 35.39 -11.19
C LEU A 450 6.45 34.75 -9.80
N GLN A 451 6.54 33.42 -9.76
CA GLN A 451 6.74 32.66 -8.53
C GLN A 451 7.74 31.55 -8.79
N ALA A 452 8.76 31.43 -7.96
CA ALA A 452 9.67 30.29 -7.93
C ALA A 452 9.55 29.64 -6.55
N ALA A 453 9.16 28.38 -6.51
CA ALA A 453 9.03 27.57 -5.31
C ALA A 453 10.03 26.40 -5.37
N TYR A 454 10.94 26.36 -4.40
CA TYR A 454 11.96 25.33 -4.27
C TYR A 454 11.76 24.55 -2.98
N THR A 455 11.74 23.23 -3.07
CA THR A 455 11.70 22.32 -1.93
C THR A 455 12.93 21.43 -1.96
N TYR A 456 13.71 21.46 -0.88
CA TYR A 456 14.71 20.45 -0.57
C TYR A 456 14.16 19.58 0.54
N SER A 457 13.92 18.29 0.28
CA SER A 457 13.24 17.42 1.24
C SER A 457 13.84 16.04 1.35
N LYS A 458 13.54 15.37 2.46
CA LYS A 458 13.81 13.96 2.67
C LYS A 458 12.66 13.32 3.44
N SER A 459 12.15 12.22 2.90
CA SER A 459 11.11 11.37 3.45
C SER A 459 11.66 9.96 3.66
N ILE A 460 11.51 9.43 4.87
CA ILE A 460 11.88 8.07 5.27
C ILE A 460 10.68 7.44 5.96
N ASP A 461 10.36 6.21 5.63
CA ASP A 461 9.32 5.44 6.31
C ASP A 461 9.66 3.96 6.37
N ASP A 462 8.93 3.22 7.20
CA ASP A 462 9.06 1.77 7.29
C ASP A 462 8.33 1.05 6.14
N ASN A 463 7.34 1.71 5.51
CA ASN A 463 6.59 1.25 4.35
C ASN A 463 5.95 2.45 3.60
N SER A 464 5.85 2.36 2.27
CA SER A 464 5.19 3.32 1.39
C SER A 464 4.09 2.62 0.58
N SER A 465 2.95 2.33 1.19
CA SER A 465 1.89 1.59 0.50
C SER A 465 0.49 2.03 0.90
N ASP A 466 -0.35 2.27 -0.12
CA ASP A 466 -1.80 2.44 0.03
C ASP A 466 -2.53 1.08 0.08
N ASN A 467 -1.80 -0.04 -0.07
CA ASN A 467 -2.36 -1.37 -0.09
C ASN A 467 -2.97 -1.75 1.27
N THR A 468 -4.19 -2.26 1.28
CA THR A 468 -4.97 -2.63 2.48
C THR A 468 -5.15 -4.14 2.64
N SER A 469 -4.55 -4.97 1.77
CA SER A 469 -4.85 -6.40 1.71
C SER A 469 -3.65 -7.33 1.56
N PHE A 470 -2.50 -6.83 1.12
CA PHE A 470 -1.29 -7.65 0.98
C PHE A 470 -0.16 -7.16 1.85
N ASN A 471 0.84 -8.00 1.99
CA ASN A 471 2.08 -7.68 2.65
C ASN A 471 2.76 -6.46 2.04
N THR A 472 3.41 -5.72 2.90
CA THR A 472 4.09 -4.47 2.59
C THR A 472 5.48 -4.39 3.21
N ALA A 473 5.81 -5.31 4.12
CA ALA A 473 7.16 -5.44 4.64
C ALA A 473 8.04 -6.18 3.62
N VAL A 474 9.28 -5.71 3.49
CA VAL A 474 10.31 -6.34 2.66
C VAL A 474 11.35 -7.02 3.56
N ASN A 475 11.96 -8.08 3.05
CA ASN A 475 12.90 -8.94 3.78
C ASN A 475 12.29 -9.57 5.05
N ASP A 476 13.01 -9.55 6.17
CA ASP A 476 12.58 -10.17 7.44
C ASP A 476 11.37 -9.44 8.02
N GLN A 477 10.21 -10.07 7.89
CA GLN A 477 8.91 -9.53 8.27
C GLN A 477 8.67 -9.58 9.78
N THR A 478 9.58 -10.18 10.53
CA THR A 478 9.54 -10.11 12.00
C THR A 478 10.22 -8.86 12.55
N ASN A 479 10.92 -8.11 11.69
CA ASN A 479 11.59 -6.87 12.04
C ASN A 479 11.24 -5.76 11.04
N LEU A 480 10.23 -4.96 11.36
CA LEU A 480 9.78 -3.86 10.50
C LEU A 480 10.90 -2.84 10.18
N ALA A 481 11.86 -2.64 11.09
CA ALA A 481 13.00 -1.76 10.85
C ALA A 481 13.90 -2.23 9.69
N ALA A 482 13.85 -3.51 9.30
CA ALA A 482 14.53 -4.03 8.13
C ALA A 482 13.94 -3.48 6.82
N SER A 483 12.67 -3.11 6.83
CA SER A 483 11.99 -2.51 5.67
C SER A 483 12.26 -1.01 5.53
N ARG A 484 12.81 -0.34 6.55
CA ARG A 484 12.97 1.13 6.59
C ARG A 484 13.88 1.66 5.47
N GLY A 485 13.36 2.62 4.71
CA GLY A 485 14.03 3.21 3.55
C GLY A 485 13.50 4.61 3.21
N LEU A 486 13.97 5.16 2.09
CA LEU A 486 13.35 6.38 1.54
C LEU A 486 11.89 6.09 1.17
N SER A 487 10.99 7.05 1.34
CA SER A 487 9.60 6.88 0.88
C SER A 487 9.53 6.76 -0.64
N ASP A 488 8.59 5.98 -1.19
CA ASP A 488 8.43 5.79 -2.66
C ASP A 488 8.19 7.10 -3.42
N PHE A 489 7.59 8.07 -2.73
CA PHE A 489 7.28 9.41 -3.24
C PHE A 489 8.34 10.46 -2.88
N ASP A 490 9.46 10.06 -2.28
CA ASP A 490 10.52 11.00 -1.91
C ASP A 490 11.12 11.71 -3.14
N ARG A 491 11.20 13.03 -3.06
CA ARG A 491 11.86 13.89 -4.04
C ARG A 491 12.84 14.79 -3.30
N THR A 492 14.14 14.57 -3.50
CA THR A 492 15.18 15.35 -2.82
C THR A 492 15.11 16.83 -3.17
N HIS A 493 15.02 17.14 -4.46
CA HIS A 493 14.91 18.49 -4.98
C HIS A 493 13.67 18.61 -5.85
N ARG A 494 12.90 19.68 -5.65
CA ARG A 494 11.78 20.06 -6.53
C ARG A 494 11.75 21.58 -6.67
N LEU A 495 11.87 22.06 -7.91
CA LEU A 495 11.75 23.47 -8.28
C LEU A 495 10.56 23.62 -9.23
N VAL A 496 9.62 24.49 -8.87
CA VAL A 496 8.50 24.89 -9.72
C VAL A 496 8.57 26.38 -9.96
N ILE A 497 8.66 26.79 -11.22
CA ILE A 497 8.65 28.20 -11.62
C ILE A 497 7.35 28.45 -12.37
N THR A 498 6.50 29.32 -11.85
CA THR A 498 5.29 29.78 -12.52
C THR A 498 5.46 31.23 -12.96
N TYR A 499 5.11 31.53 -14.19
CA TYR A 499 5.17 32.89 -14.71
C TYR A 499 3.93 33.20 -15.55
N ALA A 500 3.50 34.45 -15.48
CA ALA A 500 2.53 35.03 -16.38
C ALA A 500 2.89 36.49 -16.65
N TYR A 501 2.83 36.91 -17.90
CA TYR A 501 3.11 38.29 -18.29
C TYR A 501 2.07 38.79 -19.27
N ASP A 502 1.30 39.77 -18.81
CA ASP A 502 0.39 40.54 -19.65
C ASP A 502 1.18 41.60 -20.41
N PHE A 503 1.19 41.51 -21.73
CA PHE A 503 1.83 42.53 -22.55
C PHE A 503 1.09 43.87 -22.39
N PRO A 504 1.81 45.00 -22.27
CA PRO A 504 1.20 46.31 -22.19
C PRO A 504 0.26 46.57 -23.36
N THR A 505 -0.87 47.21 -23.09
CA THR A 505 -1.75 47.67 -24.17
C THR A 505 -1.07 48.83 -24.90
N LEU A 506 -0.95 48.73 -26.22
CA LEU A 506 -0.41 49.80 -27.05
C LEU A 506 -1.46 50.90 -27.25
N ALA A 507 -1.71 51.67 -26.19
CA ALA A 507 -2.78 52.68 -26.16
C ALA A 507 -2.63 53.77 -27.22
N GLN A 508 -1.40 54.05 -27.66
CA GLN A 508 -1.07 55.07 -28.67
C GLN A 508 -1.09 54.53 -30.12
N ALA A 509 -1.21 53.22 -30.33
CA ALA A 509 -1.32 52.64 -31.67
C ALA A 509 -2.76 52.80 -32.19
N SER A 510 -2.92 53.09 -33.49
CA SER A 510 -4.23 53.22 -34.12
C SER A 510 -4.65 51.94 -34.86
N GLY A 511 -5.96 51.71 -34.93
CA GLY A 511 -6.59 50.71 -35.79
C GLY A 511 -6.09 49.26 -35.60
N LEU A 512 -5.81 48.60 -36.73
CA LEU A 512 -5.38 47.19 -36.81
C LEU A 512 -4.14 46.89 -35.96
N VAL A 513 -3.20 47.84 -35.85
CA VAL A 513 -1.96 47.67 -35.08
C VAL A 513 -2.27 47.46 -33.60
N ARG A 514 -3.21 48.23 -33.04
CA ARG A 514 -3.64 48.07 -31.63
C ARG A 514 -4.37 46.75 -31.42
N GLY A 515 -5.26 46.37 -32.34
CA GLY A 515 -6.04 45.14 -32.27
C GLY A 515 -5.19 43.86 -32.34
N LEU A 516 -4.15 43.86 -33.18
CA LEU A 516 -3.25 42.71 -33.38
C LEU A 516 -2.17 42.60 -32.31
N LEU A 517 -1.61 43.72 -31.82
CA LEU A 517 -0.43 43.71 -30.95
C LEU A 517 -0.72 43.92 -29.45
N SER A 518 -1.95 44.29 -29.05
CA SER A 518 -2.31 44.44 -27.62
C SER A 518 -2.96 43.19 -27.03
N SER A 519 -3.03 43.07 -25.70
CA SER A 519 -3.79 41.99 -25.01
C SER A 519 -3.30 40.58 -25.30
N TRP A 520 -1.98 40.46 -25.54
CA TRP A 520 -1.28 39.18 -25.46
C TRP A 520 -0.94 38.89 -24.02
N GLN A 521 -0.97 37.61 -23.66
CA GLN A 521 -0.44 37.11 -22.41
C GLN A 521 0.40 35.87 -22.72
N ILE A 522 1.58 35.81 -22.11
CA ILE A 522 2.34 34.56 -22.01
C ILE A 522 2.21 34.04 -20.60
N SER A 523 2.10 32.73 -20.45
CA SER A 523 2.15 32.08 -19.15
C SER A 523 2.79 30.69 -19.28
N GLY A 524 3.16 30.12 -18.15
CA GLY A 524 3.71 28.78 -18.13
C GLY A 524 4.15 28.37 -16.74
N PHE A 525 4.49 27.09 -16.63
CA PHE A 525 5.19 26.56 -15.49
C PHE A 525 6.29 25.61 -15.93
N ALA A 526 7.41 25.65 -15.22
CA ALA A 526 8.54 24.76 -15.41
C ALA A 526 8.77 23.97 -14.12
N THR A 527 8.86 22.65 -14.23
CA THR A 527 9.11 21.75 -13.10
C THR A 527 10.43 21.03 -13.31
N PHE A 528 11.29 21.08 -12.29
CA PHE A 528 12.53 20.29 -12.22
C PHE A 528 12.51 19.50 -10.93
N GLN A 529 12.66 18.18 -10.99
CA GLN A 529 12.63 17.35 -9.79
C GLN A 529 13.55 16.14 -9.87
N SER A 530 14.13 15.76 -8.73
CA SER A 530 14.93 14.54 -8.60
C SER A 530 14.09 13.29 -8.93
N GLY A 531 14.69 12.22 -9.43
CA GLY A 531 13.98 10.95 -9.68
C GLY A 531 13.42 10.31 -8.42
N LYS A 532 12.36 9.50 -8.59
CA LYS A 532 11.79 8.69 -7.50
C LYS A 532 12.78 7.61 -7.09
N PRO A 533 12.86 7.27 -5.80
CA PRO A 533 13.60 6.09 -5.41
C PRO A 533 12.88 4.81 -5.85
N PHE A 534 13.64 3.72 -5.95
CA PHE A 534 13.10 2.38 -6.22
C PHE A 534 13.96 1.31 -5.55
N SER A 535 13.36 0.15 -5.34
CA SER A 535 14.00 -1.03 -4.75
C SER A 535 14.42 -2.01 -5.84
N VAL A 536 15.56 -2.68 -5.64
CA VAL A 536 15.98 -3.83 -6.45
C VAL A 536 15.54 -5.09 -5.71
N VAL A 537 14.69 -5.88 -6.36
CA VAL A 537 13.99 -7.01 -5.74
C VAL A 537 14.50 -8.33 -6.30
N ASP A 538 14.17 -9.41 -5.60
CA ASP A 538 14.35 -10.78 -6.05
C ASP A 538 13.05 -11.55 -5.79
N SER A 539 12.28 -11.80 -6.86
CA SER A 539 11.03 -12.56 -6.77
C SER A 539 11.23 -14.04 -6.44
N ALA A 540 12.45 -14.57 -6.60
CA ALA A 540 12.82 -15.93 -6.22
C ALA A 540 13.49 -15.99 -4.82
N GLY A 541 13.58 -14.87 -4.13
CA GLY A 541 14.11 -14.78 -2.78
C GLY A 541 13.14 -15.29 -1.71
N ALA A 542 13.66 -15.48 -0.50
CA ALA A 542 12.92 -15.82 0.72
C ALA A 542 12.12 -17.13 0.70
N THR A 543 12.33 -18.02 -0.26
CA THR A 543 11.51 -19.23 -0.44
C THR A 543 11.53 -20.17 0.78
N CYS A 544 12.59 -20.17 1.59
CA CYS A 544 12.63 -20.94 2.85
C CYS A 544 11.62 -20.46 3.92
N PHE A 545 11.01 -19.30 3.73
CA PHE A 545 10.06 -18.68 4.67
C PHE A 545 8.62 -18.71 4.18
N THR A 546 8.36 -19.36 3.03
CA THR A 546 7.02 -19.50 2.42
C THR A 546 6.27 -18.16 2.29
N PRO A 547 6.84 -17.17 1.60
CA PRO A 547 6.20 -15.87 1.39
C PRO A 547 4.81 -16.00 0.77
N ILE A 548 3.88 -15.09 1.09
CA ILE A 548 2.47 -15.14 0.64
C ILE A 548 2.14 -13.92 -0.24
N GLY A 549 1.74 -14.13 -1.49
CA GLY A 549 1.30 -13.03 -2.36
C GLY A 549 2.48 -12.20 -2.88
N PRO A 550 2.35 -10.87 -3.09
CA PRO A 550 3.40 -10.03 -3.67
C PRO A 550 4.58 -9.76 -2.70
N ASP A 551 4.81 -10.63 -1.71
CA ASP A 551 5.98 -10.59 -0.83
C ASP A 551 7.25 -10.48 -1.66
N GLN A 552 7.94 -9.35 -1.53
CA GLN A 552 9.18 -9.09 -2.25
C GLN A 552 10.35 -9.24 -1.28
N SER A 553 11.23 -10.20 -1.57
CA SER A 553 12.59 -10.13 -1.07
C SER A 553 13.32 -9.04 -1.83
N LEU A 554 14.19 -8.30 -1.16
CA LEU A 554 15.18 -7.51 -1.85
C LEU A 554 16.27 -8.44 -2.41
N ALA A 555 16.97 -7.98 -3.45
CA ALA A 555 18.15 -8.69 -3.95
C ALA A 555 19.35 -8.49 -3.00
N SER A 556 20.48 -9.10 -3.34
CA SER A 556 21.76 -8.89 -2.66
C SER A 556 22.74 -8.11 -3.53
N LEU A 557 23.74 -7.48 -2.91
CA LEU A 557 24.94 -7.06 -3.64
C LEU A 557 25.77 -8.28 -4.05
N ALA A 558 26.33 -8.24 -5.25
CA ALA A 558 27.29 -9.23 -5.68
C ALA A 558 28.57 -9.15 -4.83
N PRO A 559 29.27 -10.29 -4.58
CA PRO A 559 30.51 -10.27 -3.81
C PRO A 559 31.54 -9.27 -4.36
N GLY A 560 31.98 -8.34 -3.52
CA GLY A 560 32.95 -7.31 -3.89
C GLY A 560 32.36 -6.06 -4.56
N ALA A 561 31.06 -6.05 -4.87
CA ALA A 561 30.37 -4.86 -5.36
C ALA A 561 30.00 -3.91 -4.20
N SER A 562 29.97 -2.63 -4.50
CA SER A 562 29.48 -1.57 -3.62
C SER A 562 28.14 -1.04 -4.12
N ILE A 563 27.44 -0.28 -3.26
CA ILE A 563 26.19 0.39 -3.64
C ILE A 563 26.36 1.27 -4.88
N ALA A 564 27.51 1.95 -5.01
CA ALA A 564 27.81 2.83 -6.13
C ALA A 564 27.91 2.08 -7.47
N ASP A 565 28.33 0.82 -7.44
CA ASP A 565 28.49 -0.01 -8.64
C ASP A 565 27.16 -0.44 -9.25
N GLY A 566 26.05 -0.28 -8.51
CA GLY A 566 24.71 -0.68 -8.95
C GLY A 566 24.12 0.17 -10.09
N LEU A 567 24.66 1.38 -10.33
CA LEU A 567 24.24 2.25 -11.42
C LEU A 567 25.35 2.36 -12.48
N THR A 568 24.97 2.26 -13.75
CA THR A 568 25.90 2.55 -14.85
C THR A 568 26.11 4.06 -15.04
N HIS A 569 27.21 4.42 -15.71
CA HIS A 569 27.62 5.80 -15.94
C HIS A 569 27.30 6.26 -17.37
N GLY A 570 27.07 7.56 -17.55
CA GLY A 570 26.76 8.17 -18.86
C GLY A 570 25.48 9.00 -18.82
N SER A 571 25.03 9.46 -19.99
CA SER A 571 23.71 10.10 -20.09
C SER A 571 22.62 9.06 -19.84
N VAL A 572 21.40 9.50 -19.51
CA VAL A 572 20.30 8.56 -19.26
C VAL A 572 19.96 7.80 -20.55
N GLU A 573 20.00 8.48 -21.69
CA GLU A 573 19.72 7.95 -23.03
C GLU A 573 20.72 6.87 -23.43
N SER A 574 22.00 7.00 -23.05
CA SER A 574 23.02 6.01 -23.40
C SER A 574 22.93 4.72 -22.59
N ARG A 575 22.17 4.72 -21.48
CA ARG A 575 22.08 3.61 -20.53
C ARG A 575 20.64 3.11 -20.30
N LEU A 576 19.78 3.26 -21.30
CA LEU A 576 18.38 2.82 -21.20
C LEU A 576 18.23 1.30 -21.07
N ASN A 577 19.16 0.51 -21.62
CA ASN A 577 19.07 -0.95 -21.57
C ASN A 577 19.80 -1.56 -20.36
N ASP A 578 20.62 -0.77 -19.68
CA ASP A 578 21.56 -1.19 -18.64
C ASP A 578 21.69 -0.12 -17.55
N TYR A 579 20.60 0.55 -17.17
CA TYR A 579 20.60 1.61 -16.17
C TYR A 579 21.13 1.11 -14.81
N LEU A 580 20.75 -0.13 -14.47
CA LEU A 580 21.36 -0.91 -13.40
C LEU A 580 22.47 -1.79 -13.97
N ASN A 581 23.60 -1.83 -13.25
CA ASN A 581 24.67 -2.76 -13.56
C ASN A 581 24.33 -4.15 -13.01
N ILE A 582 23.94 -5.08 -13.88
CA ILE A 582 23.56 -6.44 -13.48
C ILE A 582 24.65 -7.17 -12.69
N GLN A 583 25.93 -6.89 -12.96
CA GLN A 583 27.05 -7.55 -12.27
C GLN A 583 27.24 -7.09 -10.82
N ALA A 584 26.59 -5.99 -10.42
CA ALA A 584 26.62 -5.50 -9.05
C ALA A 584 25.60 -6.20 -8.13
N PHE A 585 24.71 -7.00 -8.70
CA PHE A 585 23.61 -7.65 -7.98
C PHE A 585 23.71 -9.17 -8.05
N ALA A 586 23.23 -9.82 -7.00
CA ALA A 586 23.07 -11.26 -6.92
C ALA A 586 21.67 -11.60 -6.38
N PRO A 587 21.11 -12.75 -6.76
CA PRO A 587 19.92 -13.31 -6.09
C PRO A 587 20.16 -13.51 -4.59
N ALA A 588 19.08 -13.64 -3.84
CA ALA A 588 19.15 -13.93 -2.42
C ALA A 588 19.89 -15.26 -2.15
N PRO A 589 20.65 -15.36 -1.05
CA PRO A 589 21.52 -16.50 -0.79
C PRO A 589 20.72 -17.80 -0.58
N VAL A 590 21.21 -18.91 -1.11
CA VAL A 590 20.68 -20.25 -0.83
C VAL A 590 21.05 -20.65 0.60
N ILE A 591 20.04 -20.94 1.42
CA ILE A 591 20.21 -21.36 2.84
C ILE A 591 19.54 -22.71 3.14
N GLY A 592 18.81 -23.28 2.18
CA GLY A 592 18.16 -24.57 2.28
C GLY A 592 18.91 -25.70 1.57
N SER A 593 18.75 -26.92 2.08
CA SER A 593 19.32 -28.11 1.46
C SER A 593 18.63 -28.52 0.16
N ASP A 594 17.40 -28.03 -0.06
CA ASP A 594 16.59 -28.19 -1.27
C ASP A 594 16.77 -27.03 -2.27
N GLY A 595 17.71 -26.11 -2.01
CA GLY A 595 17.95 -24.93 -2.83
C GLY A 595 17.09 -23.72 -2.46
N CYS A 596 16.27 -23.78 -1.40
CA CYS A 596 15.50 -22.61 -0.98
C CYS A 596 16.41 -21.47 -0.49
N THR A 597 15.92 -20.24 -0.66
CA THR A 597 16.66 -18.99 -0.48
C THR A 597 16.26 -18.27 0.81
N GLY A 598 17.21 -17.52 1.36
CA GLY A 598 16.99 -16.55 2.43
C GLY A 598 16.55 -15.19 1.87
N TYR A 599 16.67 -14.12 2.66
CA TYR A 599 16.44 -12.75 2.20
C TYR A 599 17.72 -12.14 1.63
N GLY A 600 17.58 -11.19 0.71
CA GLY A 600 18.71 -10.39 0.22
C GLY A 600 19.15 -9.31 1.21
N ASP A 601 20.32 -8.72 0.96
CA ASP A 601 20.97 -7.76 1.86
C ASP A 601 20.82 -6.28 1.46
N LEU A 602 20.18 -5.99 0.33
CA LEU A 602 19.87 -4.63 -0.06
C LEU A 602 18.83 -3.98 0.86
N ARG A 603 18.78 -2.64 0.79
CA ARG A 603 17.78 -1.83 1.50
C ARG A 603 16.70 -1.36 0.56
N ARG A 604 15.50 -1.14 1.12
CA ARG A 604 14.38 -0.56 0.38
C ARG A 604 14.76 0.82 -0.15
N ASN A 605 14.42 1.08 -1.41
CA ASN A 605 14.52 2.40 -2.04
C ASN A 605 15.93 2.98 -2.04
N LEU A 606 16.91 2.11 -2.27
CA LEU A 606 18.33 2.44 -2.26
C LEU A 606 18.75 3.29 -3.48
N TYR A 607 18.18 3.01 -4.66
CA TYR A 607 18.53 3.67 -5.91
C TYR A 607 17.48 4.69 -6.33
N ARG A 608 17.83 5.60 -7.24
CA ARG A 608 16.92 6.59 -7.83
C ARG A 608 16.88 6.52 -9.34
N GLY A 609 15.68 6.71 -9.88
CA GLY A 609 15.47 6.90 -11.31
C GLY A 609 16.04 8.23 -11.82
N PRO A 610 15.95 8.47 -13.13
CA PRO A 610 16.32 9.74 -13.76
C PRO A 610 15.61 10.95 -13.14
N ALA A 611 16.27 12.11 -13.17
CA ALA A 611 15.62 13.38 -12.84
C ALA A 611 14.64 13.78 -13.96
N GLU A 612 13.60 14.52 -13.58
CA GLU A 612 12.54 14.95 -14.49
C GLU A 612 12.64 16.46 -14.72
N GLN A 613 12.37 16.85 -15.97
CA GLN A 613 12.27 18.24 -16.39
C GLN A 613 11.06 18.39 -17.31
N ASP A 614 10.17 19.30 -16.97
CA ASP A 614 8.94 19.54 -17.71
C ASP A 614 8.66 21.04 -17.87
N TRP A 615 8.13 21.42 -19.03
CA TRP A 615 7.93 22.81 -19.43
C TRP A 615 6.62 22.97 -20.14
N ASP A 616 5.66 23.59 -19.47
CA ASP A 616 4.36 23.89 -20.03
C ASP A 616 4.24 25.38 -20.29
N PHE A 617 3.75 25.70 -21.48
CA PHE A 617 3.69 27.07 -21.98
C PHE A 617 2.33 27.36 -22.60
N SER A 618 1.80 28.56 -22.33
CA SER A 618 0.60 29.05 -22.97
C SER A 618 0.78 30.47 -23.50
N LEU A 619 0.24 30.67 -24.70
CA LEU A 619 0.11 31.96 -25.34
C LEU A 619 -1.38 32.23 -25.54
N SER A 620 -1.88 33.33 -24.98
CA SER A 620 -3.26 33.76 -25.16
C SER A 620 -3.35 35.16 -25.75
N LYS A 621 -4.42 35.39 -26.50
CA LYS A 621 -4.75 36.66 -27.12
C LYS A 621 -6.23 36.94 -26.93
N ILE A 622 -6.53 38.12 -26.39
CA ILE A 622 -7.90 38.62 -26.29
C ILE A 622 -8.15 39.59 -27.44
N PHE A 623 -9.18 39.31 -28.24
CA PHE A 623 -9.76 40.19 -29.23
C PHE A 623 -11.01 40.85 -28.61
N SER A 624 -10.96 42.17 -28.44
CA SER A 624 -12.10 42.94 -27.91
C SER A 624 -12.84 43.59 -29.08
N PHE A 625 -14.09 43.18 -29.31
CA PHE A 625 -14.94 43.76 -30.37
C PHE A 625 -15.82 44.89 -29.83
N SER A 626 -16.23 44.79 -28.57
CA SER A 626 -16.97 45.81 -27.82
C SER A 626 -16.69 45.65 -26.32
N GLU A 627 -17.33 46.46 -25.47
CA GLU A 627 -17.18 46.37 -24.02
C GLU A 627 -17.68 45.04 -23.44
N SER A 628 -18.73 44.45 -24.04
CA SER A 628 -19.29 43.17 -23.60
C SER A 628 -18.77 41.96 -24.41
N ARG A 629 -18.42 42.16 -25.69
CA ARG A 629 -18.02 41.06 -26.60
C ARG A 629 -16.51 40.87 -26.70
N LYS A 630 -16.02 39.74 -26.21
CA LYS A 630 -14.60 39.36 -26.26
C LYS A 630 -14.42 37.94 -26.80
N LEU A 631 -13.40 37.75 -27.62
CA LEU A 631 -12.94 36.45 -28.08
C LEU A 631 -11.53 36.21 -27.56
N GLU A 632 -11.35 35.14 -26.81
CA GLU A 632 -10.04 34.69 -26.34
C GLU A 632 -9.61 33.49 -27.17
N PHE A 633 -8.44 33.60 -27.79
CA PHE A 633 -7.75 32.48 -28.40
C PHE A 633 -6.55 32.11 -27.53
N ARG A 634 -6.42 30.82 -27.20
CA ARG A 634 -5.32 30.31 -26.39
C ARG A 634 -4.69 29.10 -27.08
N SER A 635 -3.37 29.10 -27.12
CA SER A 635 -2.54 27.97 -27.53
C SER A 635 -1.78 27.47 -26.30
N GLU A 636 -1.81 26.18 -26.06
CA GLU A 636 -1.15 25.52 -24.93
C GLU A 636 -0.20 24.45 -25.47
N PHE A 637 1.01 24.44 -24.96
CA PHE A 637 2.08 23.54 -25.32
C PHE A 637 2.49 22.81 -24.04
N PHE A 638 2.09 21.55 -23.93
CA PHE A 638 2.55 20.66 -22.87
C PHE A 638 3.87 20.03 -23.32
N ASN A 639 4.88 20.00 -22.45
CA ASN A 639 6.24 19.60 -22.81
C ASN A 639 6.76 20.38 -24.06
N LEU A 640 6.87 21.70 -23.91
CA LEU A 640 7.25 22.65 -24.97
C LEU A 640 8.50 22.22 -25.74
N TRP A 641 9.51 21.65 -25.06
CA TRP A 641 10.76 21.24 -25.69
C TRP A 641 10.73 19.83 -26.29
N ASN A 642 9.66 19.06 -26.02
CA ASN A 642 9.55 17.64 -26.37
C ASN A 642 10.73 16.82 -25.82
N HIS A 643 11.18 17.14 -24.60
CA HIS A 643 12.25 16.40 -23.94
C HIS A 643 11.66 15.13 -23.33
N PRO A 644 12.26 13.94 -23.55
CA PRO A 644 11.81 12.73 -22.89
C PRO A 644 12.16 12.80 -21.39
N SER A 645 11.16 12.61 -20.52
CA SER A 645 11.41 12.37 -19.10
C SER A 645 11.33 10.88 -18.86
N PHE A 646 12.45 10.24 -18.54
CA PHE A 646 12.51 8.78 -18.36
C PHE A 646 12.03 8.36 -16.97
N ASN A 647 11.32 7.23 -16.88
CA ASN A 647 10.89 6.67 -15.59
C ASN A 647 12.03 5.87 -14.92
N SER A 648 11.82 5.41 -13.69
CA SER A 648 12.67 4.39 -13.09
C SER A 648 12.70 3.11 -13.94
N PRO A 649 13.74 2.26 -13.81
CA PRO A 649 13.80 0.97 -14.49
C PRO A 649 12.50 0.19 -14.32
N SER A 650 11.96 -0.33 -15.41
CA SER A 650 10.70 -1.10 -15.40
C SER A 650 10.95 -2.55 -14.98
N PHE A 651 12.20 -3.00 -15.07
CA PHE A 651 12.66 -4.32 -14.67
C PHE A 651 13.69 -4.17 -13.56
N PHE A 652 13.26 -4.31 -12.31
CA PHE A 652 14.08 -4.17 -11.11
C PHE A 652 14.17 -5.48 -10.31
N ASP A 653 13.68 -6.58 -10.87
CA ASP A 653 13.80 -7.93 -10.33
C ASP A 653 15.04 -8.63 -10.91
N VAL A 654 16.01 -8.96 -10.05
CA VAL A 654 17.26 -9.60 -10.46
C VAL A 654 17.03 -10.99 -11.08
N SER A 655 15.90 -11.62 -10.77
CA SER A 655 15.48 -12.91 -11.31
C SER A 655 14.67 -12.78 -12.61
N GLY A 656 14.36 -11.55 -13.04
CA GLY A 656 13.55 -11.25 -14.21
C GLY A 656 14.35 -10.97 -15.50
N PRO A 657 13.75 -11.16 -16.70
CA PRO A 657 14.38 -10.76 -17.95
C PRO A 657 14.52 -9.24 -18.06
N ASN A 658 15.51 -8.77 -18.82
CA ASN A 658 15.78 -7.35 -19.08
C ASN A 658 16.07 -6.51 -17.82
N PHE A 659 16.56 -7.15 -16.75
CA PHE A 659 16.94 -6.47 -15.52
C PHE A 659 17.77 -5.21 -15.77
N GLY A 660 17.37 -4.10 -15.16
CA GLY A 660 18.06 -2.83 -15.26
C GLY A 660 17.64 -1.93 -16.42
N ALA A 661 16.72 -2.34 -17.29
CA ALA A 661 16.29 -1.52 -18.41
C ALA A 661 15.17 -0.52 -18.04
N ILE A 662 15.24 0.68 -18.62
CA ILE A 662 14.18 1.70 -18.68
C ILE A 662 13.48 1.58 -20.04
N THR A 663 12.20 1.23 -20.01
CA THR A 663 11.37 1.10 -21.22
C THR A 663 10.21 2.11 -21.27
N ASN A 664 10.05 2.92 -20.22
CA ASN A 664 8.93 3.83 -20.05
C ASN A 664 9.41 5.26 -19.76
N THR A 665 8.63 6.23 -20.23
CA THR A 665 8.75 7.64 -19.91
C THR A 665 7.67 8.07 -18.90
N VAL A 666 7.92 9.16 -18.20
CA VAL A 666 6.97 9.88 -17.35
C VAL A 666 6.45 11.09 -18.12
N GLY A 667 5.17 11.41 -17.95
CA GLY A 667 4.52 12.53 -18.63
C GLY A 667 4.14 12.19 -20.07
N THR A 668 3.84 13.22 -20.86
CA THR A 668 3.43 13.09 -22.26
C THR A 668 4.52 13.59 -23.21
N PRO A 669 4.56 13.10 -24.47
CA PRO A 669 5.24 13.83 -25.54
C PRO A 669 4.61 15.23 -25.70
N ARG A 670 5.19 16.07 -26.56
CA ARG A 670 4.62 17.39 -26.80
C ARG A 670 3.18 17.29 -27.27
N VAL A 671 2.27 17.91 -26.50
CA VAL A 671 0.86 18.04 -26.87
C VAL A 671 0.55 19.52 -27.08
N ILE A 672 -0.09 19.84 -28.20
CA ILE A 672 -0.52 21.20 -28.52
C ILE A 672 -2.04 21.23 -28.49
N GLN A 673 -2.60 22.13 -27.67
CA GLN A 673 -4.03 22.37 -27.57
C GLN A 673 -4.37 23.79 -27.99
N PHE A 674 -5.48 23.94 -28.71
CA PHE A 674 -6.04 25.22 -29.09
C PHE A 674 -7.42 25.35 -28.48
N SER A 675 -7.69 26.49 -27.85
CA SER A 675 -9.02 26.81 -27.35
C SER A 675 -9.46 28.19 -27.81
N LEU A 676 -10.77 28.31 -28.01
CA LEU A 676 -11.44 29.52 -28.40
C LEU A 676 -12.62 29.74 -27.46
N ARG A 677 -12.65 30.88 -26.76
CA ARG A 677 -13.73 31.26 -25.85
C ARG A 677 -14.33 32.58 -26.28
N PHE A 678 -15.63 32.59 -26.54
CA PHE A 678 -16.38 33.81 -26.82
C PHE A 678 -17.23 34.18 -25.60
N SER A 679 -17.10 35.42 -25.13
CA SER A 679 -17.87 35.98 -24.02
C SER A 679 -18.73 37.14 -24.54
N LEU A 680 -20.00 37.18 -24.12
CA LEU A 680 -21.03 38.13 -24.58
C LEU A 680 -21.37 39.20 -23.56
#